data_AF-A0A1M7LFB7-F1
#
_entry.id   AF-A0A1M7LFB7-F1
#
_cell.length_a   1.000
_cell.length_b   1.000
_cell.length_c   1.000
_cell.angle_alpha   90.00
_cell.angle_beta   90.00
_cell.angle_gamma   90.00
#
_symmetry.space_group_name_H-M   'P 1'
#
loop_
_entity.id
_entity.type
_entity.pdbx_description
1 polymer ?
#
loop_
_entity_poly.entity_id
_entity_poly.type
_entity_poly.pdbx_seq_one_letter_code
_entity_poly.pdbx_strand_id
1 'polypeptide(L)'
;MGFNMHGLAFKQSMMTLVGFSIVFATLFGVLSFKVQSELSTLLTEKGEEISLANVAIIENLFEKGKKLGDEYAEVLGKEMLSGKDLDDFLTQAVFDARQTLPQVLAVVVAYEPGMAPKAKWHQEVMRLAQYSGNEIKLMKGKDYFEKTWYKSTKNLQKGLWQEPFVGDFIKEPIAIYTAPIYQKDAYGNTVFAGVLCVDMSIAFLKETVASIPVSNSGYVVVLSANNTIIAHPKNEIVFKENLSDLSVGMGSQTVTEFEKTVQSMKKGLFMGTTAEGKEAVIYFKAMESNGWTFMIVWPAHEFMESQRSLEKMFAWMSAAGYVVMLLLIFVISTRVSRPLKELAVAANKMGQGDFDVAIPHLSGRDEIAQFGWAFLNMRTSLKEHMEKQKDLDRIESELDFAKDIQIGFLSMDEKEEGSEDPYHELTPFLLPAKEVGGDFYDFFKLDDGRLCVVVGDVSGKGVPAALFMMVSRIVLRTMAQNLKSVVETFERANYELAKRNRANMFVTVWMGIVDLKTGHVEFASAGHNPPVIRHKDGSAEFAKSKAGVVMAAMENSHYKMQTLELAPGDTLFLYTDGVTEATNEHNELFGNDRLLDALTHGGGKGTKEMCRFVKRQIDAFTRKASQFDDITMLAMEYKGGNGI
;
A
#
# COMPACT_ATOMS: atom_id res chain seq x y z
N MET A 1 28.45 -7.37 24.40
CA MET A 1 28.14 -8.42 23.40
C MET A 1 28.45 -7.86 22.01
N GLY A 2 29.35 -8.47 21.25
CA GLY A 2 29.58 -8.06 19.86
C GLY A 2 28.52 -8.64 18.95
N PHE A 3 27.58 -7.82 18.47
CA PHE A 3 26.64 -8.22 17.41
C PHE A 3 27.42 -8.44 16.12
N ASN A 4 27.54 -9.69 15.69
CA ASN A 4 28.22 -10.01 14.44
C ASN A 4 27.26 -9.73 13.26
N MET A 5 27.32 -8.50 12.74
CA MET A 5 26.42 -7.95 11.70
C MET A 5 26.46 -8.69 10.36
N HIS A 6 27.31 -9.71 10.20
CA HIS A 6 27.44 -10.51 8.99
C HIS A 6 26.68 -11.85 9.04
N GLY A 7 26.02 -12.18 10.16
CA GLY A 7 25.23 -13.41 10.30
C GLY A 7 23.90 -13.39 9.54
N LEU A 8 23.49 -14.55 8.98
CA LEU A 8 22.24 -14.70 8.24
C LEU A 8 21.02 -14.24 9.07
N ALA A 9 20.96 -14.63 10.34
CA ALA A 9 19.91 -14.23 11.28
C ALA A 9 19.83 -12.71 11.48
N PHE A 10 20.95 -11.98 11.45
CA PHE A 10 20.95 -10.51 11.52
C PHE A 10 20.36 -9.90 10.25
N LYS A 11 20.72 -10.44 9.07
CA LYS A 11 20.14 -10.00 7.79
C LYS A 11 18.64 -10.28 7.71
N GLN A 12 18.18 -11.46 8.13
CA GLN A 12 16.75 -11.80 8.19
C GLN A 12 15.98 -10.92 9.19
N SER A 13 16.56 -10.64 10.36
CA SER A 13 15.99 -9.73 11.36
C SER A 13 15.90 -8.29 10.83
N MET A 14 16.92 -7.84 10.09
CA MET A 14 16.92 -6.53 9.43
C MET A 14 15.85 -6.45 8.33
N MET A 15 15.73 -7.49 7.48
CA MET A 15 14.72 -7.53 6.42
C MET A 15 13.29 -7.56 6.97
N THR A 16 13.03 -8.31 8.05
CA THR A 16 11.71 -8.33 8.70
C THR A 16 11.40 -7.02 9.41
N LEU A 17 12.38 -6.37 10.06
CA LEU A 17 12.22 -5.02 10.61
C LEU A 17 11.89 -4.00 9.51
N VAL A 18 12.61 -4.01 8.39
CA VAL A 18 12.37 -3.12 7.24
C VAL A 18 10.99 -3.37 6.63
N GLY A 19 10.60 -4.63 6.42
CA GLY A 19 9.28 -4.98 5.90
C GLY A 19 8.14 -4.51 6.82
N PHE A 20 8.29 -4.70 8.13
CA PHE A 20 7.35 -4.20 9.13
C PHE A 20 7.25 -2.66 9.12
N SER A 21 8.38 -1.97 9.02
CA SER A 21 8.43 -0.51 8.90
C SER A 21 7.72 0.00 7.64
N ILE A 22 7.89 -0.67 6.49
CA ILE A 22 7.20 -0.33 5.25
C ILE A 22 5.69 -0.51 5.43
N VAL A 23 5.23 -1.63 5.96
CA VAL A 23 3.79 -1.89 6.20
C VAL A 23 3.18 -0.84 7.12
N PHE A 24 3.83 -0.50 8.24
CA PHE A 24 3.33 0.52 9.16
C PHE A 24 3.34 1.93 8.55
N ALA A 25 4.38 2.31 7.81
CA ALA A 25 4.43 3.60 7.11
C ALA A 25 3.34 3.71 6.03
N THR A 26 3.11 2.64 5.25
CA THR A 26 2.02 2.59 4.26
C THR A 26 0.66 2.67 4.92
N LEU A 27 0.41 1.91 5.99
CA LEU A 27 -0.90 1.89 6.67
C LEU A 27 -1.19 3.24 7.35
N PHE A 28 -0.19 3.86 7.98
CA PHE A 28 -0.29 5.23 8.50
C PHE A 28 -0.60 6.23 7.38
N GLY A 29 0.13 6.19 6.26
CA GLY A 29 -0.10 7.08 5.11
C GLY A 29 -1.49 6.95 4.52
N VAL A 30 -1.99 5.71 4.32
CA VAL A 30 -3.34 5.46 3.81
C VAL A 30 -4.41 5.93 4.80
N LEU A 31 -4.23 5.70 6.10
CA LEU A 31 -5.17 6.14 7.13
C LEU A 31 -5.23 7.68 7.19
N SER A 32 -4.09 8.36 7.24
CA SER A 32 -4.00 9.82 7.27
C SER A 32 -4.61 10.45 6.01
N PHE A 33 -4.32 9.90 4.82
CA PHE A 33 -4.95 10.33 3.57
C PHE A 33 -6.46 10.15 3.58
N LYS A 34 -6.95 9.00 4.05
CA LYS A 34 -8.39 8.72 4.13
C LYS A 34 -9.10 9.67 5.10
N VAL A 35 -8.55 9.90 6.28
CA VAL A 35 -9.10 10.85 7.27
C VAL A 35 -9.12 12.28 6.72
N GLN A 36 -8.07 12.71 6.01
CA GLN A 36 -8.03 14.04 5.40
C GLN A 36 -9.05 14.18 4.25
N SER A 37 -9.23 13.13 3.45
CA SER A 37 -10.22 13.08 2.36
C SER A 37 -11.66 13.10 2.87
N GLU A 38 -12.00 12.27 3.86
CA GLU A 38 -13.33 12.24 4.49
C GLU A 38 -13.66 13.58 5.18
N LEU A 39 -12.69 14.21 5.86
CA LEU A 39 -12.85 15.52 6.48
C LEU A 39 -13.12 16.62 5.44
N SER A 40 -12.42 16.61 4.31
CA SER A 40 -12.63 17.57 3.21
C SER A 40 -14.04 17.44 2.61
N THR A 41 -14.50 16.22 2.37
CA THR A 41 -15.86 15.96 1.87
C THR A 41 -16.90 16.44 2.89
N LEU A 42 -16.77 16.07 4.16
CA LEU A 42 -17.70 16.45 5.23
C LEU A 42 -17.79 17.97 5.42
N LEU A 43 -16.67 18.69 5.37
CA LEU A 43 -16.66 20.15 5.48
C LEU A 43 -17.24 20.83 4.22
N THR A 44 -17.09 20.22 3.04
CA THR A 44 -17.75 20.69 1.82
C THR A 44 -19.27 20.53 1.93
N GLU A 45 -19.76 19.35 2.31
CA GLU A 45 -21.19 19.07 2.48
C GLU A 45 -21.83 19.99 3.54
N LYS A 46 -21.21 20.12 4.71
CA LYS A 46 -21.67 21.03 5.77
C LYS A 46 -21.61 22.50 5.33
N GLY A 47 -20.63 22.88 4.51
CA GLY A 47 -20.53 24.19 3.90
C GLY A 47 -21.66 24.47 2.90
N GLU A 48 -22.02 23.47 2.09
CA GLU A 48 -23.17 23.55 1.19
C GLU A 48 -24.48 23.66 1.96
N GLU A 49 -24.70 22.84 2.99
CA GLU A 49 -25.90 22.88 3.84
C GLU A 49 -26.09 24.27 4.49
N ILE A 50 -25.07 24.77 5.19
CA ILE A 50 -25.13 26.07 5.87
C ILE A 50 -25.29 27.21 4.85
N SER A 51 -24.58 27.16 3.71
CA SER A 51 -24.64 28.25 2.73
C SER A 51 -25.90 28.23 1.87
N LEU A 52 -26.60 27.10 1.70
CA LEU A 52 -27.74 27.00 0.77
C LEU A 52 -28.87 27.95 1.13
N ALA A 53 -29.39 27.87 2.35
CA ALA A 53 -30.49 28.73 2.80
C ALA A 53 -30.04 30.18 3.01
N ASN A 54 -28.89 30.39 3.66
CA ASN A 54 -28.41 31.73 4.00
C ASN A 54 -28.07 32.57 2.77
N VAL A 55 -27.37 31.99 1.78
CA VAL A 55 -27.08 32.69 0.51
C VAL A 55 -28.36 32.97 -0.27
N ALA A 56 -29.30 32.01 -0.35
CA ALA A 56 -30.56 32.23 -1.07
C ALA A 56 -31.41 33.38 -0.48
N ILE A 57 -31.38 33.56 0.85
CA ILE A 57 -32.04 34.71 1.51
C ILE A 57 -31.38 36.02 1.09
N ILE A 58 -30.04 36.10 1.15
CA ILE A 58 -29.29 37.32 0.78
C ILE A 58 -29.50 37.65 -0.70
N GLU A 59 -29.30 36.68 -1.60
CA GLU A 59 -29.52 36.84 -3.05
C GLU A 59 -30.91 37.39 -3.37
N ASN A 60 -31.96 36.86 -2.75
CA ASN A 60 -33.34 37.31 -2.95
C ASN A 60 -33.58 38.75 -2.46
N LEU A 61 -32.89 39.20 -1.41
CA LEU A 61 -32.96 40.61 -0.96
C LEU A 61 -32.31 41.55 -1.98
N PHE A 62 -31.12 41.19 -2.49
CA PHE A 62 -30.38 42.00 -3.46
C PHE A 62 -31.04 41.99 -4.86
N GLU A 63 -31.58 40.87 -5.33
CA GLU A 63 -32.30 40.82 -6.61
C GLU A 63 -33.61 41.63 -6.56
N LYS A 64 -34.30 41.65 -5.40
CA LYS A 64 -35.46 42.54 -5.18
C LYS A 64 -35.06 44.02 -5.20
N GLY A 65 -33.98 44.40 -4.50
CA GLY A 65 -33.48 45.78 -4.48
C GLY A 65 -33.10 46.28 -5.87
N LYS A 66 -32.42 45.42 -6.65
CA LYS A 66 -32.11 45.64 -8.06
C LYS A 66 -33.36 45.86 -8.90
N LYS A 67 -34.32 44.94 -8.81
CA LYS A 67 -35.59 45.02 -9.56
C LYS A 67 -36.35 46.33 -9.27
N LEU A 68 -36.46 46.74 -8.01
CA LEU A 68 -37.08 48.01 -7.63
C LEU A 68 -36.36 49.21 -8.27
N GLY A 69 -35.02 49.21 -8.26
CA GLY A 69 -34.23 50.27 -8.87
C GLY A 69 -34.38 50.35 -10.38
N ASP A 70 -34.41 49.21 -11.08
CA ASP A 70 -34.63 49.15 -12.53
C ASP A 70 -36.05 49.64 -12.90
N GLU A 71 -37.08 49.17 -12.18
CA GLU A 71 -38.48 49.59 -12.39
C GLU A 71 -38.68 51.10 -12.17
N TYR A 72 -38.10 51.66 -11.09
CA TYR A 72 -38.18 53.09 -10.79
C TYR A 72 -37.39 53.95 -11.78
N ALA A 73 -36.22 53.50 -12.24
CA ALA A 73 -35.46 54.19 -13.28
C ALA A 73 -36.20 54.20 -14.63
N GLU A 74 -36.90 53.11 -14.98
CA GLU A 74 -37.74 53.05 -16.18
C GLU A 74 -38.92 54.03 -16.10
N VAL A 75 -39.57 54.17 -14.94
CA VAL A 75 -40.66 55.13 -14.74
C VAL A 75 -40.17 56.57 -14.89
N LEU A 76 -39.04 56.94 -14.26
CA LEU A 76 -38.41 58.27 -14.41
C LEU A 76 -37.87 58.56 -15.82
N GLY A 77 -37.68 57.51 -16.63
CA GLY A 77 -37.28 57.61 -18.03
C GLY A 77 -38.43 57.90 -19.00
N LYS A 78 -39.68 57.56 -18.63
CA LYS A 78 -40.86 57.67 -19.51
C LYS A 78 -41.36 59.11 -19.65
N GLU A 79 -41.43 59.87 -18.56
CA GLU A 79 -41.97 61.23 -18.55
C GLU A 79 -41.15 62.17 -17.65
N MET A 80 -41.04 63.44 -18.06
CA MET A 80 -40.32 64.47 -17.29
C MET A 80 -41.24 65.07 -16.21
N LEU A 81 -41.39 64.35 -15.09
CA LEU A 81 -42.14 64.75 -13.89
C LEU A 81 -41.81 66.18 -13.45
N SER A 82 -42.75 67.01 -12.98
CA SER A 82 -42.35 68.32 -12.43
C SER A 82 -41.60 68.18 -11.10
N GLY A 83 -40.96 69.26 -10.62
CA GLY A 83 -40.22 69.22 -9.35
C GLY A 83 -41.06 68.83 -8.14
N LYS A 84 -42.39 69.02 -8.17
CA LYS A 84 -43.30 68.50 -7.13
C LYS A 84 -43.62 67.03 -7.38
N ASP A 85 -43.96 66.66 -8.61
CA ASP A 85 -44.34 65.28 -8.96
C ASP A 85 -43.15 64.31 -8.76
N LEU A 86 -41.91 64.80 -8.87
CA LEU A 86 -40.69 64.06 -8.51
C LEU A 86 -40.56 63.85 -7.00
N ASP A 87 -40.84 64.86 -6.18
CA ASP A 87 -40.82 64.75 -4.72
C ASP A 87 -41.97 63.82 -4.23
N ASP A 88 -43.15 63.91 -4.86
CA ASP A 88 -44.30 63.01 -4.65
C ASP A 88 -43.94 61.56 -5.08
N PHE A 89 -43.32 61.37 -6.26
CA PHE A 89 -42.83 60.07 -6.75
C PHE A 89 -41.81 59.44 -5.80
N LEU A 90 -40.77 60.16 -5.37
CA LEU A 90 -39.74 59.63 -4.48
C LEU A 90 -40.32 59.20 -3.13
N THR A 91 -41.29 59.97 -2.61
CA THR A 91 -42.01 59.64 -1.37
C THR A 91 -42.80 58.34 -1.51
N GLN A 92 -43.51 58.15 -2.63
CA GLN A 92 -44.26 56.92 -2.91
C GLN A 92 -43.31 55.74 -3.17
N ALA A 93 -42.25 55.93 -3.96
CA ALA A 93 -41.27 54.92 -4.31
C ALA A 93 -40.55 54.37 -3.07
N VAL A 94 -40.10 55.22 -2.14
CA VAL A 94 -39.47 54.72 -0.91
C VAL A 94 -40.49 54.02 0.01
N PHE A 95 -41.75 54.47 0.04
CA PHE A 95 -42.82 53.81 0.79
C PHE A 95 -43.08 52.39 0.26
N ASP A 96 -43.36 52.24 -1.03
CA ASP A 96 -43.68 50.95 -1.66
C ASP A 96 -42.48 49.99 -1.65
N ALA A 97 -41.27 50.50 -1.86
CA ALA A 97 -40.04 49.73 -1.74
C ALA A 97 -39.89 49.14 -0.33
N ARG A 98 -40.18 49.91 0.72
CA ARG A 98 -40.05 49.45 2.12
C ARG A 98 -41.14 48.47 2.54
N GLN A 99 -42.32 48.52 1.94
CA GLN A 99 -43.34 47.46 2.11
C GLN A 99 -42.88 46.12 1.51
N THR A 100 -42.16 46.17 0.38
CA THR A 100 -41.64 44.99 -0.33
C THR A 100 -40.34 44.46 0.27
N LEU A 101 -39.50 45.37 0.78
CA LEU A 101 -38.13 45.14 1.20
C LEU A 101 -37.79 46.11 2.35
N PRO A 102 -38.08 45.76 3.62
CA PRO A 102 -37.94 46.65 4.79
C PRO A 102 -36.55 47.25 5.00
N GLN A 103 -35.52 46.64 4.40
CA GLN A 103 -34.14 47.11 4.38
C GLN A 103 -33.95 48.40 3.59
N VAL A 104 -34.88 48.78 2.70
CA VAL A 104 -34.77 50.03 1.93
C VAL A 104 -34.93 51.24 2.86
N LEU A 105 -33.91 52.09 2.85
CA LEU A 105 -33.79 53.28 3.69
C LEU A 105 -34.09 54.55 2.89
N ALA A 106 -33.63 54.63 1.65
CA ALA A 106 -33.86 55.79 0.79
C ALA A 106 -33.98 55.40 -0.70
N VAL A 107 -34.69 56.23 -1.44
CA VAL A 107 -34.61 56.28 -2.92
C VAL A 107 -34.06 57.64 -3.30
N VAL A 108 -33.01 57.62 -4.12
CA VAL A 108 -32.23 58.78 -4.53
C VAL A 108 -32.32 58.92 -6.04
N VAL A 109 -32.39 60.15 -6.54
CA VAL A 109 -32.24 60.47 -7.96
C VAL A 109 -31.25 61.61 -8.14
N ALA A 110 -30.38 61.47 -9.14
CA ALA A 110 -29.36 62.43 -9.52
C ALA A 110 -29.35 62.57 -11.04
N TYR A 111 -29.72 63.74 -11.55
CA TYR A 111 -29.81 64.01 -12.99
C TYR A 111 -28.51 64.61 -13.55
N GLU A 112 -28.25 64.44 -14.84
CA GLU A 112 -27.28 65.25 -15.58
C GLU A 112 -27.71 66.73 -15.61
N PRO A 113 -26.76 67.70 -15.70
CA PRO A 113 -27.09 69.11 -15.63
C PRO A 113 -27.96 69.52 -16.82
N GLY A 114 -29.14 70.09 -16.55
CA GLY A 114 -30.13 70.45 -17.58
C GLY A 114 -31.04 69.30 -18.07
N MET A 115 -30.79 68.05 -17.68
CA MET A 115 -31.71 66.92 -17.93
C MET A 115 -32.80 66.81 -16.84
N ALA A 116 -32.67 67.58 -15.76
CA ALA A 116 -33.61 67.59 -14.66
C ALA A 116 -34.85 68.48 -14.93
N PRO A 117 -36.02 68.15 -14.37
CA PRO A 117 -37.26 68.87 -14.63
C PRO A 117 -37.23 70.37 -14.32
N LYS A 118 -37.52 71.20 -15.34
CA LYS A 118 -37.52 72.68 -15.27
C LYS A 118 -36.19 73.28 -14.76
N ALA A 119 -35.10 72.51 -14.76
CA ALA A 119 -33.79 72.98 -14.34
C ALA A 119 -33.16 73.88 -15.41
N LYS A 120 -32.37 74.86 -14.97
CA LYS A 120 -31.55 75.64 -15.93
C LYS A 120 -30.42 74.78 -16.48
N TRP A 121 -29.96 75.10 -17.67
CA TRP A 121 -28.70 74.58 -18.20
C TRP A 121 -27.58 74.81 -17.17
N HIS A 122 -26.77 73.77 -16.90
CA HIS A 122 -25.79 73.67 -15.79
C HIS A 122 -26.33 73.55 -14.35
N GLN A 123 -27.63 73.44 -14.10
CA GLN A 123 -28.15 73.25 -12.74
C GLN A 123 -28.11 71.78 -12.32
N GLU A 124 -27.37 71.49 -11.25
CA GLU A 124 -27.37 70.18 -10.58
C GLU A 124 -28.70 69.91 -9.87
N VAL A 125 -29.21 68.68 -9.98
CA VAL A 125 -30.45 68.25 -9.29
C VAL A 125 -30.28 66.83 -8.77
N MET A 126 -29.96 66.75 -7.48
CA MET A 126 -30.12 65.54 -6.68
C MET A 126 -31.29 65.71 -5.70
N ARG A 127 -32.14 64.69 -5.61
CA ARG A 127 -33.26 64.58 -4.66
C ARG A 127 -33.24 63.19 -4.04
N LEU A 128 -33.69 63.09 -2.80
CA LEU A 128 -33.94 61.80 -2.18
C LEU A 128 -35.11 61.87 -1.21
N ALA A 129 -35.80 60.73 -1.06
CA ALA A 129 -36.73 60.47 0.03
C ALA A 129 -36.11 59.38 0.91
N GLN A 130 -35.95 59.66 2.21
CA GLN A 130 -35.36 58.74 3.19
C GLN A 130 -36.31 58.50 4.36
N TYR A 131 -36.40 57.26 4.83
CA TYR A 131 -37.02 56.93 6.11
C TYR A 131 -36.14 57.35 7.30
N SER A 132 -36.72 58.12 8.20
CA SER A 132 -36.07 58.62 9.42
C SER A 132 -37.01 58.38 10.60
N GLY A 133 -36.87 57.21 11.23
CA GLY A 133 -37.87 56.70 12.17
C GLY A 133 -39.13 56.23 11.43
N ASN A 134 -40.30 56.72 11.83
CA ASN A 134 -41.59 56.40 11.20
C ASN A 134 -42.03 57.40 10.11
N GLU A 135 -41.19 58.39 9.77
CA GLU A 135 -41.50 59.43 8.80
C GLU A 135 -40.58 59.38 7.57
N ILE A 136 -41.11 59.75 6.41
CA ILE A 136 -40.34 59.96 5.19
C ILE A 136 -39.91 61.43 5.11
N LYS A 137 -38.62 61.68 4.88
CA LYS A 137 -38.03 63.02 4.74
C LYS A 137 -37.46 63.21 3.35
N LEU A 138 -37.93 64.27 2.69
CA LEU A 138 -37.39 64.73 1.41
C LEU A 138 -36.15 65.60 1.63
N MET A 139 -35.06 65.31 0.94
CA MET A 139 -33.79 66.03 1.04
C MET A 139 -33.19 66.32 -0.34
N LYS A 140 -32.27 67.29 -0.37
CA LYS A 140 -31.56 67.73 -1.58
C LYS A 140 -30.07 67.51 -1.37
N GLY A 141 -29.45 66.73 -2.25
CA GLY A 141 -28.00 66.57 -2.29
C GLY A 141 -27.32 67.56 -3.23
N LYS A 142 -25.99 67.53 -3.22
CA LYS A 142 -25.07 68.34 -4.04
C LYS A 142 -23.80 67.53 -4.31
N ASP A 143 -22.95 67.99 -5.23
CA ASP A 143 -21.58 67.50 -5.43
C ASP A 143 -21.51 65.99 -5.76
N TYR A 144 -22.60 65.44 -6.32
CA TYR A 144 -22.75 64.02 -6.62
C TYR A 144 -21.99 63.59 -7.87
N PHE A 145 -21.70 64.52 -8.78
CA PHE A 145 -20.94 64.25 -10.01
C PHE A 145 -19.56 63.64 -9.73
N GLU A 146 -18.95 63.98 -8.61
CA GLU A 146 -17.65 63.45 -8.20
C GLU A 146 -17.73 62.12 -7.43
N LYS A 147 -18.92 61.71 -6.98
CA LYS A 147 -19.11 60.47 -6.21
C LYS A 147 -18.91 59.24 -7.10
N THR A 148 -18.20 58.24 -6.57
CA THR A 148 -17.85 56.99 -7.29
C THR A 148 -19.07 56.29 -7.89
N TRP A 149 -20.19 56.22 -7.15
CA TRP A 149 -21.42 55.55 -7.59
C TRP A 149 -22.09 56.21 -8.79
N TYR A 150 -21.96 57.54 -8.93
CA TYR A 150 -22.52 58.27 -10.07
C TYR A 150 -21.64 58.06 -11.30
N LYS A 151 -20.32 58.25 -11.14
CA LYS A 151 -19.32 58.06 -12.20
C LYS A 151 -19.30 56.62 -12.74
N SER A 152 -19.34 55.61 -11.88
CA SER A 152 -19.30 54.20 -12.30
C SER A 152 -20.53 53.85 -13.16
N THR A 153 -21.72 54.21 -12.71
CA THR A 153 -22.99 53.95 -13.42
C THR A 153 -23.09 54.72 -14.73
N LYS A 154 -22.69 56.00 -14.74
CA LYS A 154 -22.63 56.83 -15.95
C LYS A 154 -21.67 56.26 -17.01
N ASN A 155 -20.47 55.85 -16.58
CA ASN A 155 -19.43 55.37 -17.50
C ASN A 155 -19.72 53.95 -18.01
N LEU A 156 -20.29 53.08 -17.17
CA LEU A 156 -20.61 51.69 -17.53
C LEU A 156 -21.98 51.53 -18.21
N GLN A 157 -22.86 52.55 -18.12
CA GLN A 157 -24.18 52.60 -18.76
C GLN A 157 -25.13 51.43 -18.40
N LYS A 158 -24.86 50.73 -17.30
CA LYS A 158 -25.62 49.57 -16.80
C LYS A 158 -25.93 49.74 -15.32
N GLY A 159 -26.98 49.06 -14.85
CA GLY A 159 -27.24 48.93 -13.43
C GLY A 159 -26.19 48.07 -12.73
N LEU A 160 -25.82 48.43 -11.49
CA LEU A 160 -24.90 47.66 -10.67
C LEU A 160 -25.08 47.93 -9.17
N TRP A 161 -24.69 46.95 -8.36
CA TRP A 161 -24.40 47.15 -6.95
C TRP A 161 -23.05 47.86 -6.79
N GLN A 162 -23.00 48.83 -5.87
CA GLN A 162 -21.77 49.53 -5.51
C GLN A 162 -21.16 48.91 -4.25
N GLU A 163 -19.86 49.13 -4.04
CA GLU A 163 -19.19 48.76 -2.79
C GLU A 163 -19.86 49.43 -1.58
N PRO A 164 -20.13 48.70 -0.47
CA PRO A 164 -20.76 49.28 0.70
C PRO A 164 -19.97 50.40 1.37
N PHE A 165 -20.68 51.40 1.87
CA PHE A 165 -20.13 52.54 2.59
C PHE A 165 -21.11 53.05 3.66
N VAL A 166 -20.67 53.98 4.51
CA VAL A 166 -21.55 54.73 5.40
C VAL A 166 -21.92 56.05 4.72
N GLY A 167 -23.21 56.30 4.53
CA GLY A 167 -23.70 57.42 3.74
C GLY A 167 -23.55 58.79 4.40
N ASP A 168 -23.54 59.84 3.58
CA ASP A 168 -23.59 61.23 4.07
C ASP A 168 -24.88 61.47 4.87
N PHE A 169 -26.02 60.95 4.38
CA PHE A 169 -27.35 61.07 5.00
C PHE A 169 -27.74 59.89 5.90
N ILE A 170 -27.12 58.72 5.70
CA ILE A 170 -27.43 57.47 6.40
C ILE A 170 -26.22 57.08 7.27
N LYS A 171 -26.36 57.20 8.59
CA LYS A 171 -25.27 56.93 9.56
C LYS A 171 -25.15 55.46 9.97
N GLU A 172 -25.42 54.57 9.03
CA GLU A 172 -25.20 53.13 9.15
C GLU A 172 -24.65 52.57 7.83
N PRO A 173 -24.03 51.38 7.83
CA PRO A 173 -23.58 50.72 6.61
C PRO A 173 -24.73 50.45 5.64
N ILE A 174 -24.55 50.90 4.39
CA ILE A 174 -25.50 50.66 3.29
C ILE A 174 -24.82 49.97 2.11
N ALA A 175 -25.59 49.12 1.43
CA ALA A 175 -25.33 48.76 0.04
C ALA A 175 -26.31 49.57 -0.83
N ILE A 176 -25.82 50.10 -1.94
CA ILE A 176 -26.67 50.86 -2.87
C ILE A 176 -26.70 50.14 -4.23
N TYR A 177 -27.91 49.97 -4.77
CA TYR A 177 -28.09 49.62 -6.16
C TYR A 177 -28.27 50.89 -6.97
N THR A 178 -27.52 51.04 -8.06
CA THR A 178 -27.60 52.18 -8.96
C THR A 178 -28.12 51.74 -10.32
N ALA A 179 -29.12 52.46 -10.84
CA ALA A 179 -29.72 52.21 -12.15
C ALA A 179 -29.61 53.47 -13.05
N PRO A 180 -29.17 53.33 -14.32
CA PRO A 180 -29.12 54.44 -15.26
C PRO A 180 -30.54 54.83 -15.72
N ILE A 181 -30.86 56.13 -15.64
CA ILE A 181 -32.11 56.68 -16.15
C ILE A 181 -31.88 57.14 -17.59
N TYR A 182 -32.71 56.65 -18.51
CA TYR A 182 -32.69 57.03 -19.92
C TYR A 182 -33.98 57.76 -20.30
N GLN A 183 -33.86 58.86 -21.03
CA GLN A 183 -35.00 59.62 -21.56
C GLN A 183 -34.88 59.75 -23.07
N LYS A 184 -35.98 60.12 -23.75
CA LYS A 184 -35.95 60.47 -25.17
C LYS A 184 -35.66 61.96 -25.35
N ASP A 185 -34.70 62.28 -26.20
CA ASP A 185 -34.46 63.66 -26.63
C ASP A 185 -35.56 64.17 -27.58
N ALA A 186 -35.47 65.43 -27.99
CA ALA A 186 -36.43 66.06 -28.92
C ALA A 186 -36.45 65.43 -30.33
N TYR A 187 -35.48 64.56 -30.65
CA TYR A 187 -35.38 63.82 -31.91
C TYR A 187 -35.79 62.34 -31.75
N GLY A 188 -36.17 61.91 -30.54
CA GLY A 188 -36.59 60.55 -30.20
C GLY A 188 -35.45 59.60 -29.82
N ASN A 189 -34.20 60.06 -29.75
CA ASN A 189 -33.05 59.23 -29.37
C ASN A 189 -33.03 58.98 -27.85
N THR A 190 -32.68 57.76 -27.46
CA THR A 190 -32.45 57.42 -26.06
C THR A 190 -31.13 58.04 -25.57
N VAL A 191 -31.21 58.94 -24.59
CA VAL A 191 -30.07 59.65 -23.99
C VAL A 191 -30.02 59.41 -22.48
N PHE A 192 -28.81 59.34 -21.92
CA PHE A 192 -28.59 59.21 -20.48
C PHE A 192 -29.02 60.50 -19.77
N ALA A 193 -29.99 60.40 -18.87
CA ALA A 193 -30.58 61.52 -18.15
C ALA A 193 -30.10 61.63 -16.70
N GLY A 194 -29.66 60.52 -16.09
CA GLY A 194 -29.21 60.50 -14.70
C GLY A 194 -29.03 59.10 -14.12
N VAL A 195 -28.93 59.03 -12.80
CA VAL A 195 -28.83 57.79 -12.01
C VAL A 195 -29.89 57.81 -10.91
N LEU A 196 -30.62 56.70 -10.78
CA LEU A 196 -31.40 56.37 -9.58
C LEU A 196 -30.54 55.52 -8.64
N CYS A 197 -30.65 55.72 -7.32
CA CYS A 197 -30.11 54.80 -6.33
C CYS A 197 -31.23 54.28 -5.41
N VAL A 198 -31.12 53.01 -5.03
CA VAL A 198 -31.90 52.40 -3.94
C VAL A 198 -30.93 52.07 -2.82
N ASP A 199 -31.05 52.77 -1.69
CA ASP A 199 -30.16 52.62 -0.54
C ASP A 199 -30.74 51.58 0.42
N MET A 200 -30.01 50.49 0.66
CA MET A 200 -30.42 49.41 1.54
C MET A 200 -29.51 49.27 2.76
N SER A 201 -30.12 49.16 3.94
CA SER A 201 -29.44 48.77 5.18
C SER A 201 -28.85 47.38 5.04
N ILE A 202 -27.57 47.24 5.38
CA ILE A 202 -26.89 45.95 5.51
C ILE A 202 -26.51 45.63 6.96
N ALA A 203 -26.91 46.48 7.92
CA ALA A 203 -26.64 46.29 9.35
C ALA A 203 -27.16 44.92 9.86
N PHE A 204 -28.28 44.44 9.32
CA PHE A 204 -28.88 43.14 9.66
C PHE A 204 -27.97 41.94 9.34
N LEU A 205 -27.07 42.05 8.35
CA LEU A 205 -26.19 40.94 7.97
C LEU A 205 -25.27 40.52 9.11
N LYS A 206 -24.85 41.47 9.95
CA LYS A 206 -24.03 41.22 11.13
C LYS A 206 -24.71 40.30 12.15
N GLU A 207 -25.96 40.59 12.49
CA GLU A 207 -26.75 39.76 13.41
C GLU A 207 -27.10 38.42 12.76
N THR A 208 -27.36 38.43 11.45
CA THR A 208 -27.60 37.22 10.66
C THR A 208 -26.38 36.28 10.74
N VAL A 209 -25.17 36.72 10.38
CA VAL A 209 -23.97 35.85 10.42
C VAL A 209 -23.57 35.43 11.83
N ALA A 210 -23.86 36.24 12.85
CA ALA A 210 -23.61 35.88 14.25
C ALA A 210 -24.60 34.84 14.79
N SER A 211 -25.78 34.70 14.18
CA SER A 211 -26.81 33.74 14.57
C SER A 211 -26.63 32.34 13.95
N ILE A 212 -25.80 32.20 12.91
CA ILE A 212 -25.60 30.94 12.19
C ILE A 212 -24.72 29.99 13.01
N PRO A 213 -25.20 28.79 13.40
CA PRO A 213 -24.39 27.81 14.12
C PRO A 213 -23.39 27.13 13.18
N VAL A 214 -22.09 27.24 13.48
CA VAL A 214 -21.00 26.65 12.66
C VAL A 214 -20.24 25.57 13.46
N SER A 215 -19.56 25.98 14.52
CA SER A 215 -18.93 25.14 15.56
C SER A 215 -18.70 25.99 16.82
N ASN A 216 -17.88 25.53 17.78
CA ASN A 216 -17.64 26.26 19.03
C ASN A 216 -16.83 27.56 18.81
N SER A 217 -15.90 27.55 17.86
CA SER A 217 -15.08 28.71 17.48
C SER A 217 -15.13 29.07 16.00
N GLY A 218 -15.83 28.27 15.18
CA GLY A 218 -16.11 28.59 13.77
C GLY A 218 -17.20 29.65 13.60
N TYR A 219 -17.15 30.37 12.47
CA TYR A 219 -17.99 31.54 12.23
C TYR A 219 -18.24 31.82 10.74
N VAL A 220 -19.24 32.64 10.45
CA VAL A 220 -19.57 33.11 9.09
C VAL A 220 -19.04 34.53 8.85
N VAL A 221 -18.57 34.79 7.63
CA VAL A 221 -18.13 36.10 7.14
C VAL A 221 -18.77 36.38 5.77
N VAL A 222 -19.09 37.64 5.48
CA VAL A 222 -19.46 38.07 4.13
C VAL A 222 -18.48 39.13 3.64
N LEU A 223 -17.94 38.92 2.43
CA LEU A 223 -17.06 39.87 1.74
C LEU A 223 -17.78 40.54 0.57
N SER A 224 -17.45 41.80 0.28
CA SER A 224 -17.88 42.50 -0.93
C SER A 224 -17.16 42.00 -2.20
N ALA A 225 -17.50 42.57 -3.35
CA ALA A 225 -16.82 42.26 -4.62
C ALA A 225 -15.34 42.71 -4.61
N ASN A 226 -15.02 43.80 -3.89
CA ASN A 226 -13.64 44.20 -3.58
C ASN A 226 -13.09 43.58 -2.28
N ASN A 227 -13.55 42.39 -1.89
CA ASN A 227 -13.06 41.61 -0.75
C ASN A 227 -13.09 42.33 0.62
N THR A 228 -13.91 43.38 0.78
CA THR A 228 -14.04 44.10 2.06
C THR A 228 -14.97 43.33 3.01
N ILE A 229 -14.62 43.20 4.29
CA ILE A 229 -15.47 42.52 5.28
C ILE A 229 -16.74 43.35 5.56
N ILE A 230 -17.87 42.83 5.08
CA ILE A 230 -19.19 43.45 5.24
C ILE A 230 -19.90 42.98 6.51
N ALA A 231 -19.77 41.69 6.83
CA ALA A 231 -20.36 41.11 8.03
C ALA A 231 -19.39 40.14 8.72
N HIS A 232 -19.25 40.31 10.03
CA HIS A 232 -18.43 39.48 10.91
C HIS A 232 -19.02 39.51 12.33
N PRO A 233 -19.03 38.39 13.10
CA PRO A 233 -19.68 38.36 14.41
C PRO A 233 -19.00 39.19 15.50
N LYS A 234 -17.67 39.38 15.43
CA LYS A 234 -16.94 40.30 16.35
C LYS A 234 -16.98 41.74 15.81
N ASN A 235 -17.38 42.69 16.68
CA ASN A 235 -17.62 44.10 16.33
C ASN A 235 -16.41 44.87 15.76
N GLU A 236 -15.19 44.57 16.21
CA GLU A 236 -14.00 45.43 16.02
C GLU A 236 -13.33 45.33 14.63
N ILE A 237 -13.92 44.53 13.73
CA ILE A 237 -13.31 44.07 12.47
C ILE A 237 -14.06 44.66 11.25
N VAL A 238 -15.27 45.19 11.42
CA VAL A 238 -16.09 45.70 10.31
C VAL A 238 -15.72 47.16 10.01
N PHE A 239 -15.46 47.50 8.75
CA PHE A 239 -15.02 48.83 8.27
C PHE A 239 -13.73 49.39 8.90
N LYS A 240 -12.60 48.70 8.75
CA LYS A 240 -11.27 49.35 8.73
C LYS A 240 -10.84 49.58 7.28
N GLU A 241 -10.16 50.68 7.01
CA GLU A 241 -9.85 51.11 5.65
C GLU A 241 -8.68 50.31 5.04
N ASN A 242 -8.84 49.90 3.77
CA ASN A 242 -7.90 49.13 2.94
C ASN A 242 -7.71 47.63 3.25
N LEU A 243 -7.59 46.87 2.14
CA LEU A 243 -7.28 45.43 2.07
C LEU A 243 -5.92 45.05 2.70
N SER A 244 -5.04 46.02 2.92
CA SER A 244 -3.73 45.84 3.57
C SER A 244 -3.85 45.67 5.08
N ASP A 245 -4.77 46.40 5.70
CA ASP A 245 -4.94 46.48 7.16
C ASP A 245 -6.04 45.53 7.63
N LEU A 246 -7.02 45.26 6.75
CA LEU A 246 -7.92 44.11 6.80
C LEU A 246 -7.51 43.06 5.77
N SER A 247 -6.28 42.54 5.91
CA SER A 247 -5.95 41.23 5.35
C SER A 247 -6.96 40.22 5.89
N VAL A 248 -7.86 39.72 5.03
CA VAL A 248 -9.05 38.93 5.40
C VAL A 248 -8.64 37.58 5.95
N GLY A 249 -8.27 37.59 7.22
CA GLY A 249 -7.63 36.52 7.93
C GLY A 249 -6.38 35.90 7.32
N MET A 250 -5.92 36.28 6.12
CA MET A 250 -4.99 35.47 5.35
C MET A 250 -3.67 36.19 5.08
N GLY A 251 -2.56 35.45 5.10
CA GLY A 251 -1.25 35.99 4.75
C GLY A 251 -1.26 36.55 3.33
N SER A 252 -0.41 37.53 3.04
CA SER A 252 -0.47 38.29 1.77
C SER A 252 -0.36 37.43 0.51
N GLN A 253 0.41 36.33 0.54
CA GLN A 253 0.45 35.35 -0.56
C GLN A 253 -0.87 34.57 -0.70
N THR A 254 -1.47 34.20 0.42
CA THR A 254 -2.72 33.43 0.52
C THR A 254 -3.91 34.22 0.00
N VAL A 255 -3.95 35.55 0.16
CA VAL A 255 -5.02 36.42 -0.38
C VAL A 255 -5.06 36.37 -1.90
N THR A 256 -3.93 36.53 -2.59
CA THR A 256 -3.88 36.48 -4.07
C THR A 256 -4.21 35.09 -4.62
N GLU A 257 -3.98 34.03 -3.84
CA GLU A 257 -4.37 32.66 -4.19
C GLU A 257 -5.88 32.44 -3.99
N PHE A 258 -6.44 32.92 -2.86
CA PHE A 258 -7.88 32.91 -2.60
C PHE A 258 -8.65 33.68 -3.67
N GLU A 259 -8.20 34.87 -4.07
CA GLU A 259 -8.84 35.67 -5.14
C GLU A 259 -8.94 34.91 -6.47
N LYS A 260 -7.86 34.25 -6.89
CA LYS A 260 -7.86 33.41 -8.10
C LYS A 260 -8.78 32.20 -7.96
N THR A 261 -8.83 31.61 -6.77
CA THR A 261 -9.71 30.47 -6.47
C THR A 261 -11.19 30.85 -6.50
N VAL A 262 -11.58 32.00 -5.92
CA VAL A 262 -12.97 32.50 -5.96
C VAL A 262 -13.38 32.93 -7.38
N GLN A 263 -12.45 33.52 -8.15
CA GLN A 263 -12.72 33.89 -9.55
C GLN A 263 -12.87 32.68 -10.48
N SER A 264 -12.14 31.59 -10.22
CA SER A 264 -12.16 30.39 -11.05
C SER A 264 -13.24 29.37 -10.62
N MET A 265 -13.55 29.29 -9.33
CA MET A 265 -14.57 28.40 -8.77
C MET A 265 -15.62 29.24 -8.02
N LYS A 266 -16.89 29.17 -8.42
CA LYS A 266 -17.99 29.90 -7.73
C LYS A 266 -18.24 29.43 -6.28
N LYS A 267 -17.76 28.26 -5.91
CA LYS A 267 -17.82 27.70 -4.54
C LYS A 267 -16.69 26.70 -4.33
N GLY A 268 -16.30 26.45 -3.08
CA GLY A 268 -15.33 25.40 -2.75
C GLY A 268 -14.78 25.49 -1.34
N LEU A 269 -13.81 24.62 -1.04
CA LEU A 269 -12.95 24.72 0.14
C LEU A 269 -11.62 25.40 -0.21
N PHE A 270 -11.08 26.12 0.77
CA PHE A 270 -9.78 26.77 0.73
C PHE A 270 -9.11 26.67 2.10
N MET A 271 -7.79 26.45 2.14
CA MET A 271 -7.00 26.36 3.38
C MET A 271 -6.19 27.64 3.60
N GLY A 272 -6.25 28.24 4.79
CA GLY A 272 -5.32 29.32 5.13
C GLY A 272 -5.62 30.13 6.41
N THR A 273 -4.74 31.12 6.64
CA THR A 273 -4.75 32.18 7.67
C THR A 273 -4.93 31.70 9.11
N THR A 274 -5.79 32.22 10.00
CA THR A 274 -6.85 33.27 10.01
C THR A 274 -6.38 34.60 10.63
N ALA A 275 -7.28 35.57 10.89
CA ALA A 275 -6.92 36.93 11.36
C ALA A 275 -6.22 36.94 12.73
N GLU A 276 -6.40 35.88 13.51
CA GLU A 276 -5.69 35.64 14.77
C GLU A 276 -4.37 34.86 14.58
N GLY A 277 -3.91 34.68 13.35
CA GLY A 277 -2.73 33.90 12.97
C GLY A 277 -2.92 32.37 13.03
N LYS A 278 -4.16 31.88 13.16
CA LYS A 278 -4.49 30.45 13.39
C LYS A 278 -5.05 29.78 12.15
N GLU A 279 -4.38 28.76 11.63
CA GLU A 279 -4.83 27.97 10.45
C GLU A 279 -6.34 27.67 10.48
N ALA A 280 -7.01 27.74 9.33
CA ALA A 280 -8.40 27.33 9.17
C ALA A 280 -8.68 26.67 7.82
N VAL A 281 -9.75 25.87 7.83
CA VAL A 281 -10.48 25.46 6.63
C VAL A 281 -11.57 26.51 6.39
N ILE A 282 -11.69 27.00 5.15
CA ILE A 282 -12.75 27.94 4.77
C ILE A 282 -13.55 27.36 3.62
N TYR A 283 -14.86 27.20 3.81
CA TYR A 283 -15.79 27.06 2.69
C TYR A 283 -16.22 28.44 2.21
N PHE A 284 -16.30 28.63 0.90
CA PHE A 284 -16.77 29.87 0.30
C PHE A 284 -17.79 29.62 -0.82
N LYS A 285 -18.66 30.60 -1.04
CA LYS A 285 -19.66 30.61 -2.12
C LYS A 285 -19.90 32.04 -2.58
N ALA A 286 -19.61 32.31 -3.85
CA ALA A 286 -19.88 33.58 -4.51
C ALA A 286 -21.38 33.77 -4.76
N MET A 287 -21.83 35.03 -4.68
CA MET A 287 -23.21 35.48 -4.91
C MET A 287 -23.32 36.16 -6.27
N GLU A 288 -24.35 35.81 -7.05
CA GLU A 288 -24.51 36.25 -8.44
C GLU A 288 -25.18 37.62 -8.55
N SER A 289 -26.08 38.00 -7.63
CA SER A 289 -26.80 39.28 -7.70
C SER A 289 -25.90 40.50 -7.46
N ASN A 290 -24.88 40.37 -6.60
CA ASN A 290 -24.06 41.48 -6.12
C ASN A 290 -22.53 41.24 -6.19
N GLY A 291 -22.08 40.04 -6.58
CA GLY A 291 -20.66 39.68 -6.67
C GLY A 291 -19.95 39.47 -5.32
N TRP A 292 -20.70 39.38 -4.23
CA TRP A 292 -20.15 39.20 -2.87
C TRP A 292 -19.81 37.73 -2.59
N THR A 293 -19.01 37.46 -1.57
CA THR A 293 -18.64 36.08 -1.18
C THR A 293 -19.09 35.77 0.24
N PHE A 294 -19.89 34.71 0.39
CA PHE A 294 -20.25 34.13 1.68
C PHE A 294 -19.19 33.10 2.08
N MET A 295 -18.65 33.20 3.30
CA MET A 295 -17.57 32.35 3.80
C MET A 295 -17.94 31.74 5.15
N ILE A 296 -17.59 30.47 5.35
CA ILE A 296 -17.71 29.75 6.61
C ILE A 296 -16.30 29.34 7.02
N VAL A 297 -15.88 29.76 8.20
CA VAL A 297 -14.51 29.59 8.71
C VAL A 297 -14.53 28.56 9.84
N TRP A 298 -13.74 27.51 9.68
CA TRP A 298 -13.50 26.48 10.70
C TRP A 298 -12.04 26.51 11.14
N PRO A 299 -11.72 27.02 12.34
CA PRO A 299 -10.38 27.01 12.89
C PRO A 299 -9.80 25.59 12.95
N ALA A 300 -8.65 25.37 12.32
CA ALA A 300 -8.06 24.06 12.13
C ALA A 300 -7.79 23.35 13.45
N HIS A 301 -7.48 24.07 14.53
CA HIS A 301 -7.21 23.48 15.84
C HIS A 301 -8.34 22.58 16.37
N GLU A 302 -9.62 22.86 16.09
CA GLU A 302 -10.76 22.01 16.51
C GLU A 302 -10.67 20.59 15.89
N PHE A 303 -10.13 20.49 14.67
CA PHE A 303 -10.01 19.25 13.90
C PHE A 303 -8.62 18.62 14.09
N MET A 304 -7.59 19.45 14.17
CA MET A 304 -6.19 19.06 14.31
C MET A 304 -5.87 18.49 15.70
N GLU A 305 -6.55 18.91 16.78
CA GLU A 305 -6.39 18.24 18.08
C GLU A 305 -6.94 16.81 18.05
N SER A 306 -8.09 16.61 17.40
CA SER A 306 -8.68 15.28 17.18
C SER A 306 -7.77 14.41 16.30
N GLN A 307 -7.26 14.93 15.17
CA GLN A 307 -6.29 14.21 14.33
C GLN A 307 -5.00 13.88 15.08
N ARG A 308 -4.38 14.83 15.78
CA ARG A 308 -3.15 14.61 16.58
C ARG A 308 -3.34 13.56 17.68
N SER A 309 -4.55 13.38 18.19
CA SER A 309 -4.83 12.32 19.17
C SER A 309 -4.74 10.92 18.53
N LEU A 310 -5.26 10.77 17.30
CA LEU A 310 -5.18 9.54 16.50
C LEU A 310 -3.75 9.28 16.04
N GLU A 311 -3.02 10.30 15.57
CA GLU A 311 -1.60 10.18 15.20
C GLU A 311 -0.75 9.71 16.38
N LYS A 312 -0.96 10.29 17.58
CA LYS A 312 -0.28 9.86 18.82
C LYS A 312 -0.65 8.43 19.19
N MET A 313 -1.91 8.03 19.08
CA MET A 313 -2.34 6.65 19.33
C MET A 313 -1.65 5.67 18.37
N PHE A 314 -1.59 6.01 17.08
CA PHE A 314 -0.93 5.20 16.06
C PHE A 314 0.59 5.13 16.27
N ALA A 315 1.23 6.23 16.69
CA ALA A 315 2.64 6.26 17.07
C ALA A 315 2.93 5.36 18.28
N TRP A 316 2.09 5.38 19.31
CA TRP A 316 2.21 4.49 20.48
C TRP A 316 1.98 3.02 20.12
N MET A 317 0.99 2.71 19.28
CA MET A 317 0.78 1.35 18.75
C MET A 317 1.99 0.88 17.92
N SER A 318 2.56 1.75 17.09
CA SER A 318 3.76 1.46 16.30
C SER A 318 4.96 1.18 17.21
N ALA A 319 5.19 2.02 18.22
CA ALA A 319 6.27 1.84 19.19
C ALA A 319 6.12 0.52 19.97
N ALA A 320 4.91 0.19 20.44
CA ALA A 320 4.62 -1.09 21.07
C ALA A 320 4.86 -2.27 20.12
N GLY A 321 4.43 -2.14 18.85
CA GLY A 321 4.69 -3.12 17.79
C GLY A 321 6.18 -3.37 17.58
N TYR A 322 7.01 -2.32 17.49
CA TYR A 322 8.46 -2.47 17.39
C TYR A 322 9.08 -3.14 18.62
N VAL A 323 8.62 -2.84 19.83
CA VAL A 323 9.09 -3.53 21.05
C VAL A 323 8.77 -5.02 21.01
N VAL A 324 7.54 -5.39 20.61
CA VAL A 324 7.15 -6.80 20.43
C VAL A 324 7.98 -7.47 19.33
N MET A 325 8.23 -6.79 18.22
CA MET A 325 9.04 -7.30 17.11
C MET A 325 10.51 -7.54 17.53
N LEU A 326 11.11 -6.59 18.25
CA LEU A 326 12.46 -6.75 18.82
C LEU A 326 12.53 -7.89 19.84
N LEU A 327 11.49 -8.09 20.65
CA LEU A 327 11.38 -9.25 21.55
C LEU A 327 11.28 -10.57 20.77
N LEU A 328 10.49 -10.63 19.68
CA LEU A 328 10.41 -11.81 18.80
C LEU A 328 11.75 -12.12 18.13
N ILE A 329 12.42 -11.11 17.56
CA ILE A 329 13.80 -11.24 17.02
C ILE A 329 14.75 -11.79 18.09
N PHE A 330 14.69 -11.26 19.32
CA PHE A 330 15.53 -11.70 20.43
C PHE A 330 15.25 -13.16 20.82
N VAL A 331 13.97 -13.56 20.89
CA VAL A 331 13.57 -14.94 21.20
C VAL A 331 14.00 -15.91 20.11
N ILE A 332 13.79 -15.59 18.83
CA ILE A 332 14.22 -16.42 17.69
C ILE A 332 15.75 -16.53 17.63
N SER A 333 16.46 -15.41 17.82
CA SER A 333 17.93 -15.38 17.84
C SER A 333 18.51 -16.24 18.96
N THR A 334 17.89 -16.23 20.15
CA THR A 334 18.36 -17.00 21.31
C THR A 334 17.93 -18.46 21.31
N ARG A 335 16.72 -18.81 20.86
CA ARG A 335 16.23 -20.21 20.81
C ARG A 335 16.64 -20.98 19.56
N VAL A 336 16.72 -20.34 18.39
CA VAL A 336 16.92 -21.02 17.10
C VAL A 336 18.33 -20.79 16.57
N SER A 337 18.75 -19.53 16.43
CA SER A 337 20.02 -19.21 15.74
C SER A 337 21.27 -19.54 16.56
N ARG A 338 21.21 -19.38 17.88
CA ARG A 338 22.35 -19.66 18.76
C ARG A 338 22.69 -21.15 18.86
N PRO A 339 21.74 -22.07 19.13
CA PRO A 339 22.09 -23.48 19.31
C PRO A 339 22.58 -24.15 18.02
N LEU A 340 21.98 -23.82 16.87
CA LEU A 340 22.46 -24.28 15.56
C LEU A 340 23.92 -23.88 15.29
N LYS A 341 24.32 -22.66 15.72
CA LYS A 341 25.71 -22.20 15.59
C LYS A 341 26.65 -22.98 16.52
N GLU A 342 26.22 -23.27 17.75
CA GLU A 342 27.02 -24.03 18.72
C GLU A 342 27.19 -25.50 18.27
N LEU A 343 26.14 -26.13 17.74
CA LEU A 343 26.19 -27.48 17.12
C LEU A 343 27.11 -27.53 15.89
N ALA A 344 27.02 -26.56 14.98
CA ALA A 344 27.87 -26.51 13.78
C ALA A 344 29.37 -26.35 14.12
N VAL A 345 29.69 -25.67 15.23
CA VAL A 345 31.07 -25.57 15.74
C VAL A 345 31.52 -26.89 16.36
N ALA A 346 30.64 -27.59 17.08
CA ALA A 346 30.94 -28.92 17.65
C ALA A 346 31.19 -29.96 16.54
N ALA A 347 30.36 -29.99 15.50
CA ALA A 347 30.54 -30.87 14.34
C ALA A 347 31.88 -30.67 13.63
N ASN A 348 32.29 -29.42 13.39
CA ASN A 348 33.61 -29.16 12.79
C ASN A 348 34.76 -29.66 13.68
N LYS A 349 34.64 -29.59 15.01
CA LYS A 349 35.66 -30.05 15.96
C LYS A 349 35.77 -31.58 15.96
N MET A 350 34.65 -32.29 16.03
CA MET A 350 34.62 -33.76 15.92
C MET A 350 35.22 -34.25 14.60
N GLY A 351 34.89 -33.60 13.48
CA GLY A 351 35.49 -33.91 12.17
C GLY A 351 37.01 -33.66 12.09
N GLN A 352 37.59 -32.98 13.07
CA GLN A 352 39.04 -32.76 13.22
C GLN A 352 39.67 -33.68 14.29
N GLY A 353 38.92 -34.62 14.85
CA GLY A 353 39.36 -35.56 15.88
C GLY A 353 39.13 -35.10 17.34
N ASP A 354 38.53 -33.93 17.56
CA ASP A 354 38.17 -33.42 18.90
C ASP A 354 36.78 -33.92 19.31
N PHE A 355 36.74 -35.15 19.85
CA PHE A 355 35.52 -35.81 20.35
C PHE A 355 35.18 -35.43 21.81
N ASP A 356 36.07 -34.68 22.48
CA ASP A 356 35.83 -34.11 23.82
C ASP A 356 34.93 -32.87 23.80
N VAL A 357 34.62 -32.33 22.61
CA VAL A 357 33.83 -31.12 22.48
C VAL A 357 32.47 -31.23 23.20
N ALA A 358 32.17 -30.20 24.00
CA ALA A 358 30.89 -30.07 24.68
C ALA A 358 29.77 -29.76 23.66
N ILE A 359 28.78 -30.65 23.58
CA ILE A 359 27.55 -30.39 22.82
C ILE A 359 26.65 -29.49 23.67
N PRO A 360 26.06 -28.41 23.12
CA PRO A 360 25.11 -27.60 23.86
C PRO A 360 23.90 -28.44 24.31
N HIS A 361 23.51 -28.34 25.58
CA HIS A 361 22.29 -28.98 26.06
C HIS A 361 21.07 -28.26 25.48
N LEU A 362 20.35 -28.95 24.59
CA LEU A 362 19.17 -28.41 23.92
C LEU A 362 17.91 -28.79 24.70
N SER A 363 17.33 -27.80 25.35
CA SER A 363 16.13 -27.93 26.16
C SER A 363 14.88 -27.73 25.29
N GLY A 364 14.32 -28.81 24.75
CA GLY A 364 13.14 -28.74 23.88
C GLY A 364 12.59 -30.10 23.45
N ARG A 365 11.52 -30.06 22.66
CA ARG A 365 10.99 -31.19 21.86
C ARG A 365 10.85 -30.80 20.38
N ASP A 366 11.54 -29.74 19.97
CA ASP A 366 11.60 -29.26 18.59
C ASP A 366 12.69 -30.03 17.82
N GLU A 367 12.71 -29.82 16.51
CA GLU A 367 13.61 -30.47 15.55
C GLU A 367 15.08 -30.16 15.89
N ILE A 368 15.33 -28.97 16.45
CA ILE A 368 16.66 -28.54 16.90
C ILE A 368 17.10 -29.35 18.12
N ALA A 369 16.23 -29.51 19.13
CA ALA A 369 16.52 -30.37 20.27
C ALA A 369 16.72 -31.83 19.85
N GLN A 370 15.86 -32.36 18.98
CA GLN A 370 15.98 -33.72 18.44
C GLN A 370 17.32 -33.92 17.70
N PHE A 371 17.72 -32.96 16.87
CA PHE A 371 19.02 -32.96 16.19
C PHE A 371 20.18 -32.95 17.20
N GLY A 372 20.13 -32.13 18.26
CA GLY A 372 21.17 -32.13 19.29
C GLY A 372 21.26 -33.42 20.11
N TRP A 373 20.14 -34.12 20.35
CA TRP A 373 20.16 -35.44 20.99
C TRP A 373 20.78 -36.51 20.09
N ALA A 374 20.41 -36.56 18.81
CA ALA A 374 21.05 -37.45 17.83
C ALA A 374 22.57 -37.16 17.75
N PHE A 375 22.94 -35.88 17.72
CA PHE A 375 24.33 -35.42 17.68
C PHE A 375 25.13 -35.78 18.96
N LEU A 376 24.51 -35.63 20.14
CA LEU A 376 25.10 -36.00 21.43
C LEU A 376 25.32 -37.52 21.53
N ASN A 377 24.36 -38.32 21.07
CA ASN A 377 24.47 -39.78 21.06
C ASN A 377 25.62 -40.23 20.14
N MET A 378 25.70 -39.67 18.93
CA MET A 378 26.79 -39.94 17.99
C MET A 378 28.16 -39.60 18.58
N ARG A 379 28.35 -38.39 19.13
CA ARG A 379 29.62 -38.00 19.76
C ARG A 379 29.99 -38.93 20.93
N THR A 380 29.04 -39.22 21.79
CA THR A 380 29.30 -40.00 23.01
C THR A 380 29.69 -41.44 22.65
N SER A 381 29.03 -42.04 21.67
CA SER A 381 29.45 -43.34 21.12
C SER A 381 30.86 -43.28 20.52
N LEU A 382 31.16 -42.30 19.66
CA LEU A 382 32.48 -42.16 19.04
C LEU A 382 33.61 -41.98 20.08
N LYS A 383 33.36 -41.22 21.15
CA LYS A 383 34.34 -41.02 22.23
C LYS A 383 34.57 -42.31 23.03
N GLU A 384 33.51 -42.95 23.52
CA GLU A 384 33.63 -44.13 24.39
C GLU A 384 34.30 -45.33 23.69
N HIS A 385 34.16 -45.43 22.36
CA HIS A 385 34.76 -46.52 21.58
C HIS A 385 36.21 -46.22 21.14
N MET A 386 36.59 -44.94 20.97
CA MET A 386 38.01 -44.57 20.82
C MET A 386 38.85 -44.84 22.06
N GLU A 387 38.27 -44.76 23.27
CA GLU A 387 39.00 -44.98 24.53
C GLU A 387 39.23 -46.47 24.88
N LYS A 388 38.59 -47.44 24.19
CA LYS A 388 38.59 -48.88 24.58
C LYS A 388 39.46 -49.85 23.78
N GLN A 389 40.12 -49.41 22.72
CA GLN A 389 41.14 -50.14 21.91
C GLN A 389 40.72 -51.37 21.07
N LYS A 390 40.97 -51.23 19.76
CA LYS A 390 41.68 -52.15 18.84
C LYS A 390 41.07 -53.44 18.24
N ASP A 391 39.93 -53.96 18.66
CA ASP A 391 39.36 -55.15 18.00
C ASP A 391 38.41 -54.79 16.84
N LEU A 392 38.70 -55.26 15.62
CA LEU A 392 37.95 -54.93 14.40
C LEU A 392 36.51 -55.48 14.41
N ASP A 393 36.32 -56.66 14.99
CA ASP A 393 35.08 -57.45 14.92
C ASP A 393 33.86 -56.84 15.64
N ARG A 394 34.01 -55.64 16.23
CA ARG A 394 32.95 -54.96 16.99
C ARG A 394 32.38 -53.71 16.32
N ILE A 395 33.12 -53.12 15.38
CA ILE A 395 32.72 -51.92 14.62
C ILE A 395 31.41 -52.17 13.84
N GLU A 396 31.22 -53.39 13.34
CA GLU A 396 30.06 -53.84 12.57
C GLU A 396 28.73 -53.60 13.34
N SER A 397 28.69 -53.94 14.63
CA SER A 397 27.49 -53.77 15.47
C SER A 397 27.19 -52.33 15.89
N GLU A 398 28.17 -51.42 15.84
CA GLU A 398 27.99 -50.01 16.20
C GLU A 398 27.54 -49.17 15.00
N LEU A 399 28.03 -49.51 13.82
CA LEU A 399 27.59 -48.88 12.59
C LEU A 399 26.21 -49.39 12.15
N ASP A 400 25.78 -50.60 12.50
CA ASP A 400 24.37 -51.05 12.36
C ASP A 400 23.39 -50.13 13.13
N PHE A 401 23.78 -49.55 14.28
CA PHE A 401 22.93 -48.55 14.95
C PHE A 401 22.92 -47.20 14.20
N ALA A 402 24.04 -46.81 13.60
CA ALA A 402 24.11 -45.61 12.76
C ALA A 402 23.29 -45.79 11.46
N LYS A 403 23.24 -47.02 10.92
CA LYS A 403 22.40 -47.46 9.82
C LYS A 403 20.91 -47.35 10.15
N ASP A 404 20.50 -47.83 11.33
CA ASP A 404 19.12 -47.71 11.81
C ASP A 404 18.70 -46.24 11.97
N ILE A 405 19.61 -45.36 12.39
CA ILE A 405 19.37 -43.90 12.41
C ILE A 405 19.24 -43.34 10.98
N GLN A 406 20.15 -43.72 10.07
CA GLN A 406 20.14 -43.25 8.67
C GLN A 406 18.85 -43.67 7.95
N ILE A 407 18.49 -44.96 8.03
CA ILE A 407 17.27 -45.52 7.45
C ILE A 407 16.04 -44.96 8.17
N GLY A 408 16.07 -44.81 9.50
CA GLY A 408 15.00 -44.19 10.27
C GLY A 408 14.71 -42.74 9.85
N PHE A 409 15.76 -41.96 9.53
CA PHE A 409 15.62 -40.58 9.05
C PHE A 409 15.05 -40.49 7.62
N LEU A 410 15.38 -41.46 6.75
CA LEU A 410 14.83 -41.53 5.38
C LEU A 410 13.39 -42.06 5.35
N SER A 411 13.07 -43.05 6.20
CA SER A 411 11.75 -43.71 6.24
C SER A 411 10.70 -43.03 7.12
N MET A 412 11.05 -41.91 7.77
CA MET A 412 10.09 -41.10 8.53
C MET A 412 9.13 -40.36 7.58
N ASP A 413 9.69 -39.68 6.57
CA ASP A 413 8.92 -38.90 5.59
C ASP A 413 8.05 -39.78 4.67
N GLU A 414 8.49 -41.03 4.40
CA GLU A 414 7.73 -42.03 3.62
C GLU A 414 6.31 -42.27 4.17
N LYS A 415 6.12 -42.17 5.49
CA LYS A 415 4.84 -42.48 6.14
C LYS A 415 3.88 -41.30 6.21
N GLU A 416 4.40 -40.08 6.17
CA GLU A 416 3.58 -38.86 6.20
C GLU A 416 3.18 -38.40 4.79
N GLU A 417 4.04 -38.62 3.79
CA GLU A 417 3.80 -38.14 2.41
C GLU A 417 3.56 -39.26 1.38
N GLY A 418 3.87 -40.52 1.72
CA GLY A 418 3.68 -41.69 0.84
C GLY A 418 2.38 -42.48 1.04
N SER A 419 1.41 -41.99 1.82
CA SER A 419 0.11 -42.66 2.01
C SER A 419 -0.81 -42.47 0.80
N GLU A 420 -1.16 -43.56 0.10
CA GLU A 420 -2.15 -43.68 -0.98
C GLU A 420 -2.57 -42.35 -1.67
N ASP A 421 -1.63 -41.75 -2.41
CA ASP A 421 -1.93 -40.58 -3.24
C ASP A 421 -2.59 -41.03 -4.57
N PRO A 422 -3.70 -40.41 -5.00
CA PRO A 422 -4.39 -40.83 -6.22
C PRO A 422 -3.62 -40.55 -7.51
N TYR A 423 -2.66 -39.62 -7.50
CA TYR A 423 -1.97 -39.14 -8.71
C TYR A 423 -0.63 -39.83 -8.97
N HIS A 424 -0.09 -40.58 -8.00
CA HIS A 424 1.19 -41.27 -8.16
C HIS A 424 1.34 -42.52 -7.27
N GLU A 425 2.29 -43.38 -7.61
CA GLU A 425 2.85 -44.38 -6.71
C GLU A 425 4.34 -44.14 -6.62
N LEU A 426 4.92 -44.23 -5.42
CA LEU A 426 6.34 -44.00 -5.24
C LEU A 426 6.91 -45.04 -4.27
N THR A 427 7.98 -45.72 -4.70
CA THR A 427 8.75 -46.64 -3.85
C THR A 427 10.23 -46.25 -3.88
N PRO A 428 10.81 -45.89 -2.72
CA PRO A 428 12.24 -45.84 -2.54
C PRO A 428 12.82 -47.24 -2.25
N PHE A 429 14.11 -47.39 -2.54
CA PHE A 429 14.94 -48.51 -2.13
C PHE A 429 16.35 -47.98 -1.90
N LEU A 430 16.94 -48.27 -0.74
CA LEU A 430 18.33 -47.93 -0.43
C LEU A 430 18.95 -49.09 0.34
N LEU A 431 20.08 -49.60 -0.18
CA LEU A 431 20.88 -50.65 0.44
C LEU A 431 22.34 -50.16 0.53
N PRO A 432 22.81 -49.76 1.72
CA PRO A 432 24.19 -49.34 1.92
C PRO A 432 25.18 -50.48 1.63
N ALA A 433 26.30 -50.19 0.98
CA ALA A 433 27.40 -51.15 0.74
C ALA A 433 28.25 -51.37 1.98
N LYS A 434 28.33 -50.34 2.81
CA LYS A 434 28.86 -50.38 4.16
C LYS A 434 27.71 -50.27 5.14
N GLU A 435 28.04 -50.06 6.39
CA GLU A 435 27.07 -49.97 7.46
C GLU A 435 26.37 -48.60 7.46
N VAL A 436 27.04 -47.51 7.06
CA VAL A 436 26.40 -46.22 6.71
C VAL A 436 26.91 -45.66 5.39
N GLY A 437 25.98 -45.14 4.60
CA GLY A 437 26.18 -44.74 3.20
C GLY A 437 26.29 -43.24 2.93
N GLY A 438 26.76 -42.87 1.74
CA GLY A 438 26.73 -41.50 1.20
C GLY A 438 25.43 -41.18 0.44
N ASP A 439 24.74 -42.22 -0.02
CA ASP A 439 23.49 -42.14 -0.78
C ASP A 439 22.28 -41.57 0.00
N PHE A 440 21.37 -40.93 -0.73
CA PHE A 440 20.05 -40.56 -0.25
C PHE A 440 18.99 -40.39 -1.35
N TYR A 441 17.74 -40.41 -0.90
CA TYR A 441 16.59 -39.92 -1.64
C TYR A 441 15.78 -38.98 -0.75
N ASP A 442 14.89 -38.21 -1.37
CA ASP A 442 13.86 -37.45 -0.70
C ASP A 442 12.65 -37.28 -1.61
N PHE A 443 11.46 -37.17 -1.04
CA PHE A 443 10.26 -36.76 -1.75
C PHE A 443 9.29 -36.07 -0.80
N PHE A 444 8.65 -35.01 -1.29
CA PHE A 444 7.75 -34.17 -0.48
C PHE A 444 6.88 -33.26 -1.34
N LYS A 445 5.70 -32.89 -0.84
CA LYS A 445 4.81 -31.95 -1.52
C LYS A 445 5.27 -30.51 -1.31
N LEU A 446 5.27 -29.73 -2.39
CA LEU A 446 5.47 -28.27 -2.33
C LEU A 446 4.14 -27.53 -2.13
N ASP A 447 3.05 -28.11 -2.64
CA ASP A 447 1.65 -27.71 -2.52
C ASP A 447 0.76 -28.85 -3.08
N ASP A 448 -0.57 -28.67 -3.03
CA ASP A 448 -1.60 -29.66 -3.41
C ASP A 448 -1.53 -30.19 -4.86
N GLY A 449 -0.62 -29.68 -5.69
CA GLY A 449 -0.45 -30.10 -7.08
C GLY A 449 0.98 -30.47 -7.49
N ARG A 450 1.98 -30.30 -6.61
CA ARG A 450 3.40 -30.47 -6.99
C ARG A 450 4.19 -31.31 -6.00
N LEU A 451 4.76 -32.40 -6.50
CA LEU A 451 5.65 -33.31 -5.78
C LEU A 451 7.10 -32.99 -6.13
N CYS A 452 7.94 -32.76 -5.14
CA CYS A 452 9.39 -32.78 -5.31
C CYS A 452 9.90 -34.21 -5.13
N VAL A 453 10.85 -34.61 -5.98
CA VAL A 453 11.60 -35.89 -5.89
C VAL A 453 13.09 -35.60 -6.04
N VAL A 454 13.91 -36.25 -5.20
CA VAL A 454 15.36 -36.03 -5.10
C VAL A 454 16.06 -37.38 -4.96
N VAL A 455 17.19 -37.56 -5.65
CA VAL A 455 18.19 -38.59 -5.37
C VAL A 455 19.58 -37.95 -5.43
N GLY A 456 20.49 -38.40 -4.56
CA GLY A 456 21.87 -37.95 -4.60
C GLY A 456 22.84 -38.91 -3.90
N ASP A 457 24.11 -38.71 -4.19
CA ASP A 457 25.25 -39.47 -3.65
C ASP A 457 26.35 -38.49 -3.18
N VAL A 458 26.98 -38.78 -2.04
CA VAL A 458 28.03 -37.98 -1.43
C VAL A 458 29.39 -38.66 -1.58
N SER A 459 30.34 -37.93 -2.14
CA SER A 459 31.72 -38.40 -2.29
C SER A 459 32.35 -38.79 -0.94
N GLY A 460 32.78 -40.05 -0.81
CA GLY A 460 33.35 -40.60 0.41
C GLY A 460 32.52 -41.77 0.93
N LYS A 461 32.91 -42.39 2.05
CA LYS A 461 32.20 -43.54 2.63
C LYS A 461 32.22 -43.48 4.16
N GLY A 462 31.23 -44.12 4.79
CA GLY A 462 31.10 -44.17 6.25
C GLY A 462 30.56 -42.86 6.86
N VAL A 463 30.72 -42.73 8.19
CA VAL A 463 30.06 -41.70 9.01
C VAL A 463 30.20 -40.25 8.48
N PRO A 464 31.36 -39.78 7.96
CA PRO A 464 31.46 -38.42 7.41
C PRO A 464 30.57 -38.20 6.18
N ALA A 465 30.50 -39.18 5.27
CA ALA A 465 29.65 -39.10 4.08
C ALA A 465 28.17 -39.14 4.47
N ALA A 466 27.78 -40.03 5.39
CA ALA A 466 26.42 -40.10 5.92
C ALA A 466 25.97 -38.81 6.62
N LEU A 467 26.86 -38.14 7.36
CA LEU A 467 26.58 -36.83 7.97
C LEU A 467 26.41 -35.73 6.92
N PHE A 468 27.28 -35.70 5.91
CA PHE A 468 27.20 -34.70 4.84
C PHE A 468 25.97 -34.92 3.96
N MET A 469 25.59 -36.18 3.72
CA MET A 469 24.33 -36.58 3.10
C MET A 469 23.13 -35.98 3.83
N MET A 470 23.04 -36.19 5.15
CA MET A 470 21.89 -35.69 5.93
C MET A 470 21.79 -34.17 5.84
N VAL A 471 22.93 -33.46 5.87
CA VAL A 471 22.97 -32.01 5.69
C VAL A 471 22.54 -31.61 4.27
N SER A 472 23.00 -32.31 3.22
CA SER A 472 22.58 -32.08 1.84
C SER A 472 21.08 -32.26 1.65
N ARG A 473 20.49 -33.37 2.14
CA ARG A 473 19.04 -33.63 2.11
C ARG A 473 18.26 -32.50 2.79
N ILE A 474 18.60 -32.16 4.03
CA ILE A 474 17.91 -31.09 4.79
C ILE A 474 17.99 -29.74 4.09
N VAL A 475 19.17 -29.37 3.56
CA VAL A 475 19.35 -28.10 2.84
C VAL A 475 18.50 -28.08 1.56
N LEU A 476 18.50 -29.15 0.77
CA LEU A 476 17.70 -29.25 -0.45
C LEU A 476 16.19 -29.15 -0.13
N ARG A 477 15.67 -29.95 0.80
CA ARG A 477 14.25 -29.92 1.23
C ARG A 477 13.83 -28.53 1.71
N THR A 478 14.63 -27.92 2.59
CA THR A 478 14.37 -26.58 3.14
C THR A 478 14.36 -25.50 2.04
N MET A 479 15.31 -25.52 1.11
CA MET A 479 15.36 -24.53 0.04
C MET A 479 14.22 -24.73 -0.97
N ALA A 480 13.89 -25.97 -1.32
CA ALA A 480 12.81 -26.32 -2.23
C ALA A 480 11.43 -25.84 -1.73
N GLN A 481 11.10 -26.11 -0.46
CA GLN A 481 9.84 -25.69 0.15
C GLN A 481 9.66 -24.16 0.17
N ASN A 482 10.75 -23.41 0.37
CA ASN A 482 10.72 -21.95 0.44
C ASN A 482 10.74 -21.25 -0.93
N LEU A 483 11.53 -21.76 -1.89
CA LEU A 483 11.78 -21.10 -3.17
C LEU A 483 10.85 -21.61 -4.29
N LYS A 484 10.41 -22.88 -4.21
CA LYS A 484 9.50 -23.53 -5.18
C LYS A 484 9.99 -23.48 -6.64
N SER A 485 11.31 -23.37 -6.83
CA SER A 485 12.04 -23.29 -8.10
C SER A 485 13.28 -24.18 -8.02
N VAL A 486 13.49 -25.07 -9.01
CA VAL A 486 14.61 -26.03 -9.00
C VAL A 486 15.96 -25.31 -9.07
N VAL A 487 16.11 -24.32 -9.95
CA VAL A 487 17.39 -23.63 -10.16
C VAL A 487 17.78 -22.81 -8.94
N GLU A 488 16.85 -22.03 -8.39
CA GLU A 488 17.12 -21.25 -7.17
C GLU A 488 17.43 -22.15 -5.99
N THR A 489 16.74 -23.29 -5.87
CA THR A 489 17.05 -24.34 -4.87
C THR A 489 18.47 -24.84 -5.05
N PHE A 490 18.87 -25.21 -6.27
CA PHE A 490 20.20 -25.74 -6.57
C PHE A 490 21.31 -24.73 -6.29
N GLU A 491 21.18 -23.50 -6.77
CA GLU A 491 22.19 -22.45 -6.55
C GLU A 491 22.30 -22.08 -5.06
N ARG A 492 21.17 -21.96 -4.35
CA ARG A 492 21.16 -21.62 -2.93
C ARG A 492 21.66 -22.77 -2.04
N ALA A 493 21.28 -24.01 -2.34
CA ALA A 493 21.76 -25.20 -1.65
C ALA A 493 23.26 -25.40 -1.87
N ASN A 494 23.73 -25.33 -3.12
CA ASN A 494 25.15 -25.42 -3.46
C ASN A 494 25.97 -24.36 -2.71
N TYR A 495 25.51 -23.11 -2.65
CA TYR A 495 26.21 -22.05 -1.91
C TYR A 495 26.32 -22.35 -0.41
N GLU A 496 25.23 -22.76 0.26
CA GLU A 496 25.28 -23.03 1.70
C GLU A 496 26.10 -24.29 2.04
N LEU A 497 26.09 -25.32 1.18
CA LEU A 497 26.92 -26.51 1.32
C LEU A 497 28.41 -26.18 1.08
N ALA A 498 28.75 -25.54 -0.04
CA ALA A 498 30.13 -25.21 -0.42
C ALA A 498 30.83 -24.29 0.60
N LYS A 499 30.15 -23.24 1.07
CA LYS A 499 30.72 -22.17 1.92
C LYS A 499 31.32 -22.65 3.24
N ARG A 500 30.96 -23.85 3.69
CA ARG A 500 31.48 -24.46 4.93
C ARG A 500 32.06 -25.85 4.72
N ASN A 501 32.27 -26.25 3.47
CA ASN A 501 32.79 -27.55 3.08
C ASN A 501 34.30 -27.71 3.37
N ARG A 502 34.67 -27.77 4.65
CA ARG A 502 36.05 -28.04 5.08
C ARG A 502 36.48 -29.49 4.88
N ALA A 503 35.53 -30.38 4.57
CA ALA A 503 35.78 -31.79 4.30
C ALA A 503 36.19 -32.05 2.83
N ASN A 504 36.04 -31.05 1.94
CA ASN A 504 36.19 -31.20 0.49
C ASN A 504 35.30 -32.31 -0.11
N MET A 505 34.16 -32.62 0.53
CA MET A 505 33.17 -33.58 0.01
C MET A 505 32.24 -32.87 -0.97
N PHE A 506 31.94 -33.50 -2.10
CA PHE A 506 30.92 -33.04 -3.03
C PHE A 506 29.72 -33.99 -3.02
N VAL A 507 28.60 -33.52 -3.55
CA VAL A 507 27.38 -34.32 -3.67
C VAL A 507 26.84 -34.25 -5.09
N THR A 508 26.62 -35.40 -5.70
CA THR A 508 25.86 -35.52 -6.95
C THR A 508 24.38 -35.48 -6.61
N VAL A 509 23.57 -34.71 -7.35
CA VAL A 509 22.13 -34.59 -7.06
C VAL A 509 21.32 -34.53 -8.35
N TRP A 510 20.24 -35.31 -8.43
CA TRP A 510 19.13 -35.08 -9.36
C TRP A 510 17.89 -34.68 -8.56
N MET A 511 17.21 -33.61 -8.98
CA MET A 511 15.97 -33.14 -8.36
C MET A 511 14.97 -32.74 -9.43
N GLY A 512 13.72 -33.18 -9.27
CA GLY A 512 12.58 -32.81 -10.10
C GLY A 512 11.43 -32.27 -9.26
N ILE A 513 10.68 -31.32 -9.83
CA ILE A 513 9.37 -30.90 -9.38
C ILE A 513 8.36 -31.38 -10.43
N VAL A 514 7.51 -32.31 -10.03
CA VAL A 514 6.49 -32.97 -10.83
C VAL A 514 5.16 -32.28 -10.58
N ASP A 515 4.55 -31.72 -11.63
CA ASP A 515 3.16 -31.26 -11.59
C ASP A 515 2.24 -32.48 -11.74
N LEU A 516 1.56 -32.86 -10.66
CA LEU A 516 0.73 -34.06 -10.55
C LEU A 516 -0.59 -33.96 -11.34
N LYS A 517 -0.89 -32.82 -11.98
CA LYS A 517 -2.10 -32.63 -12.80
C LYS A 517 -1.79 -32.78 -14.29
N THR A 518 -0.61 -32.36 -14.71
CA THR A 518 -0.18 -32.32 -16.11
C THR A 518 0.78 -33.44 -16.47
N GLY A 519 1.61 -33.91 -15.53
CA GLY A 519 2.73 -34.81 -15.80
C GLY A 519 4.01 -34.09 -16.19
N HIS A 520 4.00 -32.75 -16.22
CA HIS A 520 5.16 -31.93 -16.50
C HIS A 520 6.17 -32.00 -15.35
N VAL A 521 7.46 -32.17 -15.68
CA VAL A 521 8.54 -32.23 -14.69
C VAL A 521 9.61 -31.21 -15.03
N GLU A 522 9.78 -30.21 -14.17
CA GLU A 522 10.96 -29.34 -14.16
C GLU A 522 12.05 -29.98 -13.31
N PHE A 523 13.27 -30.13 -13.83
CA PHE A 523 14.37 -30.79 -13.11
C PHE A 523 15.73 -30.14 -13.34
N ALA A 524 16.70 -30.50 -12.49
CA ALA A 524 18.11 -30.21 -12.67
C ALA A 524 18.97 -31.39 -12.18
N SER A 525 20.15 -31.55 -12.79
CA SER A 525 21.18 -32.49 -12.36
C SER A 525 22.48 -31.74 -12.04
N ALA A 526 23.09 -32.06 -10.90
CA ALA A 526 24.39 -31.62 -10.45
C ALA A 526 25.31 -32.84 -10.46
N GLY A 527 25.90 -33.18 -11.61
CA GLY A 527 26.79 -34.34 -11.79
C GLY A 527 26.13 -35.72 -11.66
N HIS A 528 24.82 -35.82 -11.48
CA HIS A 528 24.12 -37.08 -11.20
C HIS A 528 23.60 -37.77 -12.47
N ASN A 529 23.36 -39.08 -12.36
CA ASN A 529 22.93 -39.96 -13.43
C ASN A 529 21.67 -39.45 -14.18
N PRO A 530 21.55 -39.73 -15.49
CA PRO A 530 20.31 -39.50 -16.22
C PRO A 530 19.24 -40.50 -15.73
N PRO A 531 18.02 -40.06 -15.39
CA PRO A 531 16.99 -40.97 -14.95
C PRO A 531 16.44 -41.79 -16.13
N VAL A 532 15.87 -42.96 -15.83
CA VAL A 532 15.18 -43.77 -16.83
C VAL A 532 13.68 -43.44 -16.79
N ILE A 533 13.07 -43.23 -17.94
CA ILE A 533 11.62 -43.23 -18.11
C ILE A 533 11.25 -44.61 -18.62
N ARG A 534 10.39 -45.32 -17.88
CA ARG A 534 9.76 -46.56 -18.32
C ARG A 534 8.32 -46.25 -18.68
N HIS A 535 8.03 -46.31 -19.97
CA HIS A 535 6.71 -46.06 -20.53
C HIS A 535 5.70 -47.14 -20.11
N LYS A 536 4.42 -46.80 -20.14
CA LYS A 536 3.31 -47.72 -19.83
C LYS A 536 3.30 -49.02 -20.65
N ASP A 537 3.80 -49.00 -21.88
CA ASP A 537 3.90 -50.17 -22.75
C ASP A 537 5.02 -51.15 -22.36
N GLY A 538 5.87 -50.76 -21.39
CA GLY A 538 7.00 -51.53 -20.91
C GLY A 538 8.33 -51.16 -21.56
N SER A 539 8.36 -50.31 -22.59
CA SER A 539 9.62 -49.78 -23.12
C SER A 539 10.29 -48.84 -22.10
N ALA A 540 11.62 -48.79 -22.11
CA ALA A 540 12.39 -47.92 -21.23
C ALA A 540 13.46 -47.15 -22.01
N GLU A 541 13.69 -45.88 -21.65
CA GLU A 541 14.74 -45.02 -22.22
C GLU A 541 15.35 -44.09 -21.18
N PHE A 542 16.62 -43.71 -21.37
CA PHE A 542 17.25 -42.67 -20.54
C PHE A 542 16.72 -41.28 -20.93
N ALA A 543 16.22 -40.53 -19.95
CA ALA A 543 15.81 -39.16 -20.16
C ALA A 543 17.01 -38.27 -20.53
N LYS A 544 16.75 -37.23 -21.34
CA LYS A 544 17.77 -36.27 -21.78
C LYS A 544 18.17 -35.34 -20.63
N SER A 545 19.07 -35.80 -19.77
CA SER A 545 19.64 -35.04 -18.66
C SER A 545 21.05 -34.56 -18.97
N LYS A 546 21.26 -33.24 -19.01
CA LYS A 546 22.60 -32.64 -19.01
C LYS A 546 23.02 -32.37 -17.57
N ALA A 547 24.04 -33.06 -17.11
CA ALA A 547 24.63 -32.83 -15.79
C ALA A 547 25.33 -31.47 -15.71
N GLY A 548 25.03 -30.70 -14.66
CA GLY A 548 25.83 -29.56 -14.22
C GLY A 548 27.02 -30.00 -13.35
N VAL A 549 27.73 -29.03 -12.76
CA VAL A 549 28.83 -29.30 -11.82
C VAL A 549 28.27 -29.89 -10.52
N VAL A 550 28.93 -30.88 -9.93
CA VAL A 550 28.56 -31.44 -8.61
C VAL A 550 28.42 -30.35 -7.54
N MET A 551 27.48 -30.51 -6.62
CA MET A 551 27.26 -29.51 -5.56
C MET A 551 28.38 -29.57 -4.51
N ALA A 552 28.53 -28.47 -3.78
CA ALA A 552 29.51 -28.23 -2.72
C ALA A 552 30.98 -28.15 -3.15
N ALA A 553 31.30 -28.41 -4.42
CA ALA A 553 32.65 -28.28 -4.97
C ALA A 553 33.06 -26.82 -5.25
N MET A 554 32.12 -25.95 -5.64
CA MET A 554 32.37 -24.53 -5.95
C MET A 554 31.18 -23.67 -5.51
N GLU A 555 31.42 -22.57 -4.77
CA GLU A 555 30.34 -21.77 -4.16
C GLU A 555 29.35 -21.16 -5.17
N ASN A 556 29.82 -20.77 -6.36
CA ASN A 556 29.06 -20.01 -7.35
C ASN A 556 28.81 -20.83 -8.64
N SER A 557 28.49 -22.12 -8.50
CA SER A 557 28.05 -22.96 -9.62
C SER A 557 26.64 -22.56 -10.07
N HIS A 558 26.46 -22.38 -11.37
CA HIS A 558 25.15 -22.14 -12.00
C HIS A 558 24.55 -23.42 -12.55
N TYR A 559 23.24 -23.58 -12.38
CA TYR A 559 22.49 -24.77 -12.77
C TYR A 559 21.43 -24.44 -13.83
N LYS A 560 21.07 -25.42 -14.66
CA LYS A 560 20.09 -25.24 -15.74
C LYS A 560 18.86 -26.08 -15.48
N MET A 561 17.70 -25.43 -15.45
CA MET A 561 16.42 -26.10 -15.55
C MET A 561 16.33 -26.85 -16.88
N GLN A 562 15.81 -28.07 -16.81
CA GLN A 562 15.49 -28.95 -17.92
C GLN A 562 14.08 -29.49 -17.68
N THR A 563 13.40 -29.94 -18.74
CA THR A 563 12.04 -30.47 -18.63
C THR A 563 11.92 -31.87 -19.24
N LEU A 564 11.00 -32.65 -18.69
CA LEU A 564 10.48 -33.88 -19.29
C LEU A 564 8.96 -33.96 -19.03
N GLU A 565 8.27 -34.81 -19.78
CA GLU A 565 6.83 -35.07 -19.65
C GLU A 565 6.64 -36.54 -19.26
N LEU A 566 5.70 -36.81 -18.36
CA LEU A 566 5.27 -38.17 -17.99
C LEU A 566 3.81 -38.39 -18.42
N ALA A 567 3.53 -39.47 -19.16
CA ALA A 567 2.16 -39.88 -19.45
C ALA A 567 1.57 -40.74 -18.31
N PRO A 568 0.24 -40.82 -18.15
CA PRO A 568 -0.40 -41.65 -17.12
C PRO A 568 -0.12 -43.16 -17.30
N GLY A 569 0.69 -43.71 -16.40
CA GLY A 569 1.23 -45.07 -16.39
C GLY A 569 2.74 -45.15 -16.60
N ASP A 570 3.42 -44.03 -16.87
CA ASP A 570 4.87 -43.98 -17.00
C ASP A 570 5.53 -43.93 -15.61
N THR A 571 6.69 -44.58 -15.49
CA THR A 571 7.51 -44.60 -14.28
C THR A 571 8.80 -43.83 -14.50
N LEU A 572 9.01 -42.78 -13.70
CA LEU A 572 10.31 -42.13 -13.54
C LEU A 572 11.16 -42.94 -12.55
N PHE A 573 12.31 -43.42 -13.00
CA PHE A 573 13.22 -44.25 -12.23
C PHE A 573 14.56 -43.52 -12.05
N LEU A 574 14.80 -43.05 -10.83
CA LEU A 574 16.03 -42.38 -10.40
C LEU A 574 16.94 -43.40 -9.71
N TYR A 575 18.26 -43.28 -9.85
CA TYR A 575 19.21 -44.25 -9.29
C TYR A 575 20.62 -43.68 -9.11
N THR A 576 21.34 -44.17 -8.09
CA THR A 576 22.76 -43.86 -7.82
C THR A 576 23.67 -44.79 -8.61
N ASP A 577 24.92 -44.38 -8.83
CA ASP A 577 25.85 -45.10 -9.71
C ASP A 577 26.17 -46.53 -9.23
N GLY A 578 26.08 -46.82 -7.94
CA GLY A 578 26.16 -48.18 -7.38
C GLY A 578 25.20 -49.21 -7.99
N VAL A 579 24.11 -48.79 -8.66
CA VAL A 579 23.28 -49.67 -9.51
C VAL A 579 24.03 -50.10 -10.79
N THR A 580 24.64 -49.14 -11.48
CA THR A 580 25.30 -49.34 -12.78
C THR A 580 26.75 -49.81 -12.65
N GLU A 581 27.43 -49.42 -11.57
CA GLU A 581 28.81 -49.82 -11.23
C GLU A 581 28.86 -51.08 -10.36
N ALA A 582 27.72 -51.70 -10.05
CA ALA A 582 27.66 -53.02 -9.45
C ALA A 582 28.52 -54.00 -10.26
N THR A 583 29.57 -54.52 -9.65
CA THR A 583 30.67 -55.21 -10.34
C THR A 583 30.63 -56.72 -10.06
N ASN A 584 30.83 -57.54 -11.09
CA ASN A 584 30.89 -59.00 -10.96
C ASN A 584 32.32 -59.53 -10.68
N GLU A 585 32.44 -60.84 -10.44
CA GLU A 585 33.72 -61.53 -10.17
C GLU A 585 34.78 -61.37 -11.29
N HIS A 586 34.39 -60.92 -12.49
CA HIS A 586 35.28 -60.69 -13.64
C HIS A 586 35.64 -59.19 -13.82
N ASN A 587 35.28 -58.34 -12.86
CA ASN A 587 35.38 -56.87 -12.92
C ASN A 587 34.56 -56.22 -14.06
N GLU A 588 33.48 -56.86 -14.50
CA GLU A 588 32.52 -56.25 -15.41
C GLU A 588 31.46 -55.48 -14.61
N LEU A 589 31.15 -54.25 -15.04
CA LEU A 589 30.06 -53.46 -14.49
C LEU A 589 28.70 -53.99 -14.98
N PHE A 590 27.64 -53.85 -14.17
CA PHE A 590 26.27 -54.16 -14.56
C PHE A 590 25.84 -53.30 -15.76
N GLY A 591 26.10 -51.99 -15.68
CA GLY A 591 26.02 -51.04 -16.79
C GLY A 591 24.61 -50.62 -17.21
N ASN A 592 24.57 -49.54 -18.00
CA ASN A 592 23.33 -48.92 -18.46
C ASN A 592 22.46 -49.88 -19.29
N ASP A 593 23.06 -50.69 -20.15
CA ASP A 593 22.32 -51.60 -21.05
C ASP A 593 21.53 -52.66 -20.26
N ARG A 594 22.13 -53.22 -19.19
CA ARG A 594 21.45 -54.23 -18.35
C ARG A 594 20.41 -53.59 -17.42
N LEU A 595 20.62 -52.35 -16.99
CA LEU A 595 19.59 -51.59 -16.27
C LEU A 595 18.38 -51.34 -17.17
N LEU A 596 18.60 -50.94 -18.42
CA LEU A 596 17.53 -50.70 -19.39
C LEU A 596 16.79 -52.00 -19.74
N ASP A 597 17.51 -53.10 -19.95
CA ASP A 597 16.93 -54.43 -20.18
C ASP A 597 16.09 -54.91 -18.97
N ALA A 598 16.62 -54.73 -17.76
CA ALA A 598 15.92 -55.10 -16.52
C ALA A 598 14.64 -54.29 -16.27
N LEU A 599 14.64 -53.00 -16.64
CA LEU A 599 13.45 -52.15 -16.56
C LEU A 599 12.44 -52.46 -17.68
N THR A 600 12.92 -52.83 -18.87
CA THR A 600 12.06 -53.20 -20.01
C THR A 600 11.32 -54.51 -19.76
N HIS A 601 12.05 -55.56 -19.36
CA HIS A 601 11.51 -56.92 -19.20
C HIS A 601 10.99 -57.23 -17.78
N GLY A 602 11.18 -56.31 -16.83
CA GLY A 602 10.86 -56.51 -15.42
C GLY A 602 9.64 -55.76 -14.89
N GLY A 603 9.20 -56.17 -13.69
CA GLY A 603 8.47 -55.27 -12.78
C GLY A 603 7.00 -54.94 -13.10
N GLY A 604 6.27 -55.78 -13.86
CA GLY A 604 4.88 -55.51 -14.30
C GLY A 604 3.77 -55.42 -13.21
N LYS A 605 4.09 -55.11 -11.95
CA LYS A 605 3.16 -54.93 -10.83
C LYS A 605 3.66 -53.84 -9.85
N GLY A 606 3.61 -52.59 -10.28
CA GLY A 606 3.89 -51.41 -9.46
C GLY A 606 5.37 -51.15 -9.15
N THR A 607 5.63 -49.94 -8.67
CA THR A 607 6.98 -49.39 -8.40
C THR A 607 7.83 -50.30 -7.51
N LYS A 608 7.20 -50.92 -6.50
CA LYS A 608 7.88 -51.78 -5.52
C LYS A 608 8.43 -53.08 -6.11
N GLU A 609 7.71 -53.71 -7.03
CA GLU A 609 8.21 -54.93 -7.68
C GLU A 609 9.26 -54.61 -8.74
N MET A 610 9.24 -53.39 -9.31
CA MET A 610 10.28 -52.89 -10.21
C MET A 610 11.63 -52.75 -9.51
N CYS A 611 11.72 -52.02 -8.38
CA CYS A 611 12.97 -51.91 -7.61
C CYS A 611 13.50 -53.28 -7.16
N ARG A 612 12.63 -54.18 -6.69
CA ARG A 612 13.03 -55.58 -6.36
C ARG A 612 13.50 -56.37 -7.56
N PHE A 613 12.92 -56.17 -8.75
CA PHE A 613 13.35 -56.86 -9.97
C PHE A 613 14.75 -56.40 -10.37
N VAL A 614 14.99 -55.09 -10.44
CA VAL A 614 16.33 -54.53 -10.72
C VAL A 614 17.34 -55.07 -9.70
N LYS A 615 17.03 -55.05 -8.40
CA LYS A 615 17.92 -55.62 -7.37
C LYS A 615 18.22 -57.10 -7.58
N ARG A 616 17.23 -57.93 -7.96
CA ARG A 616 17.45 -59.36 -8.29
C ARG A 616 18.35 -59.55 -9.52
N GLN A 617 18.27 -58.66 -10.51
CA GLN A 617 19.17 -58.73 -11.68
C GLN A 617 20.60 -58.35 -11.31
N ILE A 618 20.78 -57.33 -10.46
CA ILE A 618 22.08 -56.99 -9.88
C ILE A 618 22.64 -58.19 -9.10
N ASP A 619 21.86 -58.80 -8.20
CA ASP A 619 22.30 -59.95 -7.39
C ASP A 619 22.63 -61.19 -8.22
N ALA A 620 21.88 -61.45 -9.29
CA ALA A 620 22.16 -62.53 -10.23
C ALA A 620 23.45 -62.30 -11.05
N PHE A 621 23.79 -61.04 -11.29
CA PHE A 621 25.00 -60.61 -12.01
C PHE A 621 26.25 -60.61 -11.12
N THR A 622 26.18 -60.03 -9.92
CA THR A 622 27.31 -59.93 -8.97
C THR A 622 27.59 -61.26 -8.24
N ARG A 623 26.56 -62.08 -8.01
CA ARG A 623 26.58 -63.40 -7.35
C ARG A 623 27.15 -63.38 -5.92
N LYS A 624 28.48 -63.46 -5.79
CA LYS A 624 29.21 -63.47 -4.52
C LYS A 624 30.21 -62.33 -4.39
N ALA A 625 30.35 -61.49 -5.42
CA ALA A 625 31.13 -60.27 -5.33
C ALA A 625 30.52 -59.33 -4.26
N SER A 626 31.36 -58.76 -3.41
CA SER A 626 30.94 -57.80 -2.40
C SER A 626 30.39 -56.53 -3.06
N GLN A 627 29.36 -55.93 -2.47
CA GLN A 627 28.83 -54.64 -2.92
C GLN A 627 29.92 -53.57 -2.78
N PHE A 628 30.17 -52.81 -3.86
CA PHE A 628 31.24 -51.81 -3.88
C PHE A 628 30.75 -50.42 -3.44
N ASP A 629 29.55 -50.03 -3.88
CA ASP A 629 28.89 -48.77 -3.51
C ASP A 629 27.41 -48.93 -3.19
N ASP A 630 26.87 -47.93 -2.50
CA ASP A 630 25.49 -47.90 -2.05
C ASP A 630 24.52 -48.07 -3.24
N ILE A 631 23.47 -48.86 -3.07
CA ILE A 631 22.47 -49.12 -4.12
C ILE A 631 21.20 -48.38 -3.76
N THR A 632 20.97 -47.23 -4.40
CA THR A 632 19.76 -46.43 -4.22
C THR A 632 18.96 -46.32 -5.51
N MET A 633 17.65 -46.50 -5.38
CA MET A 633 16.68 -46.43 -6.46
C MET A 633 15.42 -45.73 -5.94
N LEU A 634 14.82 -44.85 -6.75
CA LEU A 634 13.53 -44.24 -6.48
C LEU A 634 12.65 -44.39 -7.73
N ALA A 635 11.61 -45.22 -7.63
CA ALA A 635 10.65 -45.43 -8.71
C ALA A 635 9.35 -44.68 -8.40
N MET A 636 8.94 -43.78 -9.30
CA MET A 636 7.70 -42.99 -9.20
C MET A 636 6.84 -43.22 -10.45
N GLU A 637 5.74 -43.96 -10.32
CA GLU A 637 4.72 -44.13 -11.36
C GLU A 637 3.73 -42.96 -11.30
N TYR A 638 3.56 -42.24 -12.41
CA TYR A 638 2.58 -41.16 -12.53
C TYR A 638 1.22 -41.74 -12.97
N LYS A 639 0.20 -41.65 -12.11
CA LYS A 639 -1.15 -42.22 -12.36
C LYS A 639 -2.08 -41.25 -13.10
N GLY A 640 -1.75 -39.96 -13.13
CA GLY A 640 -2.50 -38.93 -13.85
C GLY A 640 -3.71 -38.39 -13.08
N GLY A 641 -4.22 -37.25 -13.53
CA GLY A 641 -5.31 -36.48 -12.89
C GLY A 641 -6.66 -37.19 -12.69
N ASN A 642 -6.81 -38.44 -13.15
CA ASN A 642 -8.05 -39.24 -13.09
C ASN A 642 -8.03 -40.29 -11.96
N GLY A 643 -7.32 -40.01 -10.86
CA GLY A 643 -7.34 -40.84 -9.66
C GLY A 643 -8.62 -40.66 -8.82
N ILE A 644 -9.78 -40.95 -9.43
CA ILE A 644 -11.11 -41.34 -8.90
C ILE A 644 -12.12 -41.30 -10.06
#